data_AF-A0A8T5KW98-F1
#
_entry.id   AF-A0A8T5KW98-F1
#
_cell.length_a   1.000
_cell.length_b   1.000
_cell.length_c   1.000
_cell.angle_alpha   90.00
_cell.angle_beta   90.00
_cell.angle_gamma   90.00
#
_symmetry.space_group_name_H-M   'P 1'
#
loop_
_entity.id
_entity.type
_entity.pdbx_description
1 polymer ?
#
loop_
_entity_poly.entity_id
_entity_poly.type
_entity_poly.pdbx_seq_one_letter_code
_entity_poly.pdbx_strand_id
1 'polypeptide(L)'
;MKRLQFGPDGKLVGVDGRFADFSEEKKAVKKFSRSFVKLKTSSDLDFLKEAKKIDNIFDKDYWSLYENDKALAPLKFSNGKTQEDIVKEVVSLIKDGRKVIFLHGVCGTGKSAIALNIARSLGSASIVVPIKSLQKQYEKDYMGEKYVVKENGEKMKIAMITGRENHDSIIEPGKSCGWPFLPDTIKITEKNANKLKEYYEDNPFVSGDVPPSLRRLRRISIAPTNPYWSPILPIEIELKQLSDARKRKYVGMNDREFVFYHRKQGCSYYDQYLAYFEADVIIFNSAKYLAEVALGRKPRTDVEIIDEADEFLDKFSNSVELNLTRLASALKIIVPDHENAEYSIEKILKLIDLEEKNKRALGVDENEVSHINQTKIEEMLKLFLSDLELEAEIEIDEMNYANSAVEAARDFHESFKDTYLTYKKEDDNLIVRLVTTDLSKKFREIVDGNKAVVLMSGTLHSDKVLKHIFGIEDFARVDAETLNQGTIEICRTGREFDCRYSNLKSRGNSREEYLVALSEAVEKSKKPSLVHVNAFHDLPREDEIFKMNVFNLVSGEKLRSSQGRDNSGEAIVEFKAGKKDILFTTKCSRGIDFPGDMCRSVIFTKYPNPSVQDTFWKILKETHSEYYWEFYKDRARRDFLQRIYRAVRSKDDHVYVLSPDSRVLEAVRELQLQGVG
;
A
#
# COMPACT_ATOMS: atom_id res chain seq x y z
N MET A 1 -38.79 11.68 8.87
CA MET A 1 -37.43 11.69 8.28
C MET A 1 -36.83 10.30 8.39
N LYS A 2 -36.45 9.70 7.26
CA LYS A 2 -35.97 8.32 7.17
C LYS A 2 -34.47 8.26 7.48
N ARG A 3 -33.99 7.31 8.31
CA ARG A 3 -32.56 7.18 8.67
C ARG A 3 -31.77 6.54 7.53
N LEU A 4 -30.65 7.16 7.19
CA LEU A 4 -29.66 6.73 6.21
C LEU A 4 -28.70 5.71 6.87
N GLN A 5 -28.46 4.55 6.24
CA GLN A 5 -27.44 3.58 6.66
C GLN A 5 -26.21 3.68 5.75
N PHE A 6 -25.02 3.70 6.35
CA PHE A 6 -23.75 3.80 5.63
C PHE A 6 -22.88 2.56 5.84
N GLY A 7 -22.15 2.18 4.79
CA GLY A 7 -21.25 1.03 4.77
C GLY A 7 -19.88 1.36 5.39
N PRO A 8 -19.00 0.34 5.56
CA PRO A 8 -17.65 0.51 6.10
C PRO A 8 -16.74 1.42 5.24
N ASP A 9 -17.12 1.64 3.98
CA ASP A 9 -16.47 2.54 3.02
C ASP A 9 -17.10 3.95 2.98
N GLY A 10 -18.06 4.22 3.88
CA GLY A 10 -18.77 5.50 3.97
C GLY A 10 -19.85 5.73 2.92
N LYS A 11 -20.21 4.73 2.10
CA LYS A 11 -21.27 4.88 1.08
C LYS A 11 -22.65 4.57 1.65
N LEU A 12 -23.67 5.29 1.17
CA LEU A 12 -25.06 5.07 1.55
C LEU A 12 -25.56 3.71 1.03
N VAL A 13 -25.99 2.84 1.94
CA VAL A 13 -26.41 1.44 1.64
C VAL A 13 -27.92 1.23 1.78
N GLY A 14 -28.67 2.19 2.35
CA GLY A 14 -30.12 2.08 2.47
C GLY A 14 -30.78 3.21 3.25
N VAL A 15 -32.10 3.30 3.14
CA VAL A 15 -32.95 4.30 3.80
C VAL A 15 -34.24 3.64 4.29
N ASP A 16 -34.52 3.73 5.61
CA ASP A 16 -35.79 3.47 6.36
C ASP A 16 -35.54 2.62 7.64
N GLY A 17 -36.17 2.82 8.80
CA GLY A 17 -37.32 3.66 9.14
C GLY A 17 -38.36 2.93 10.02
N ARG A 18 -37.97 2.19 11.08
CA ARG A 18 -38.82 1.81 12.24
C ARG A 18 -37.93 1.60 13.47
N PHE A 19 -38.28 2.22 14.59
CA PHE A 19 -37.74 1.90 15.91
C PHE A 19 -38.04 0.42 16.20
N ALA A 20 -37.03 -0.34 16.61
CA ALA A 20 -37.20 -1.64 17.23
C ALA A 20 -36.25 -1.73 18.41
N ASP A 21 -36.82 -2.07 19.56
CA ASP A 21 -36.17 -2.20 20.85
C ASP A 21 -34.92 -3.12 20.82
N PHE A 22 -34.00 -2.82 21.73
CA PHE A 22 -32.68 -3.44 21.94
C PHE A 22 -32.69 -4.95 22.29
N SER A 23 -33.75 -5.70 21.98
CA SER A 23 -33.94 -7.10 22.41
C SER A 23 -34.05 -8.14 21.28
N GLU A 24 -34.17 -7.76 20.00
CA GLU A 24 -34.34 -8.73 18.89
C GLU A 24 -33.06 -9.13 18.13
N GLU A 25 -31.90 -8.50 18.40
CA GLU A 25 -30.64 -8.86 17.73
C GLU A 25 -30.13 -10.28 18.05
N LYS A 26 -30.64 -10.96 19.09
CA LYS A 26 -30.18 -12.30 19.46
C LYS A 26 -30.69 -13.44 18.55
N LYS A 27 -31.67 -13.21 17.66
CA LYS A 27 -32.23 -14.28 16.80
C LYS A 27 -31.79 -14.24 15.33
N ALA A 28 -31.26 -13.12 14.84
CA ALA A 28 -30.76 -12.99 13.46
C ALA A 28 -29.30 -13.48 13.26
N VAL A 29 -28.57 -13.74 14.36
CA VAL A 29 -27.15 -14.15 14.33
C VAL A 29 -26.93 -15.58 13.82
N LYS A 30 -27.99 -16.40 13.68
CA LYS A 30 -27.86 -17.82 13.26
C LYS A 30 -27.89 -18.09 11.75
N LYS A 31 -27.98 -17.07 10.87
CA LYS A 31 -28.07 -17.31 9.40
C LYS A 31 -27.14 -16.48 8.51
N PHE A 32 -26.14 -15.79 9.08
CA PHE A 32 -25.09 -15.11 8.32
C PHE A 32 -23.73 -15.75 8.62
N SER A 33 -23.34 -16.77 7.86
CA SER A 33 -21.94 -17.19 7.79
C SER A 33 -21.15 -16.17 6.97
N ARG A 34 -20.88 -14.99 7.54
CA ARG A 34 -19.75 -14.16 7.12
C ARG A 34 -18.50 -14.91 7.53
N SER A 35 -17.61 -15.23 6.58
CA SER A 35 -16.24 -15.58 6.92
C SER A 35 -15.61 -14.36 7.58
N PHE A 36 -15.60 -14.33 8.92
CA PHE A 36 -14.90 -13.29 9.67
C PHE A 36 -13.41 -13.40 9.36
N VAL A 37 -12.81 -12.35 8.82
CA VAL A 37 -11.36 -12.19 8.86
C VAL A 37 -10.97 -12.14 10.33
N LYS A 38 -10.23 -13.15 10.81
CA LYS A 38 -9.80 -13.23 12.21
C LYS A 38 -8.93 -12.01 12.55
N LEU A 39 -9.36 -11.22 13.53
CA LEU A 39 -8.60 -10.08 14.06
C LEU A 39 -7.46 -10.59 14.96
N LYS A 40 -6.31 -9.91 14.93
CA LYS A 40 -5.11 -10.31 15.69
C LYS A 40 -5.21 -9.90 17.16
N THR A 41 -4.77 -10.78 18.06
CA THR A 41 -4.57 -10.49 19.48
C THR A 41 -3.07 -10.51 19.82
N SER A 42 -2.67 -10.08 21.03
CA SER A 42 -1.22 -10.03 21.36
C SER A 42 -0.56 -11.42 21.39
N SER A 43 -1.35 -12.51 21.53
CA SER A 43 -0.83 -13.87 21.40
C SER A 43 -0.44 -14.25 19.96
N ASP A 44 -0.94 -13.51 18.97
CA ASP A 44 -0.58 -13.68 17.55
C ASP A 44 0.73 -12.94 17.20
N LEU A 45 1.32 -12.17 18.11
CA LEU A 45 2.60 -11.47 17.91
C LEU A 45 3.77 -12.40 18.26
N ASP A 46 4.18 -13.26 17.33
CA ASP A 46 5.18 -14.30 17.59
C ASP A 46 6.56 -13.77 18.03
N PHE A 47 6.95 -12.57 17.58
CA PHE A 47 8.24 -11.96 17.94
C PHE A 47 8.36 -11.62 19.44
N LEU A 48 7.24 -11.53 20.16
CA LEU A 48 7.20 -11.29 21.61
C LEU A 48 7.34 -12.59 22.43
N LYS A 49 7.29 -13.76 21.79
CA LYS A 49 7.47 -15.05 22.46
C LYS A 49 8.96 -15.28 22.72
N GLU A 50 9.28 -16.06 23.75
CA GLU A 50 10.68 -16.38 24.09
C GLU A 50 11.41 -17.06 22.92
N ALA A 51 12.64 -16.62 22.68
CA ALA A 51 13.47 -17.17 21.62
C ALA A 51 13.87 -18.61 21.94
N LYS A 52 13.47 -19.54 21.09
CA LYS A 52 13.98 -20.92 21.15
C LYS A 52 15.39 -20.95 20.55
N LYS A 53 16.37 -21.37 21.35
CA LYS A 53 17.71 -21.72 20.86
C LYS A 53 17.65 -23.08 20.18
N ILE A 54 18.32 -23.19 19.05
CA ILE A 54 18.44 -24.44 18.30
C ILE A 54 19.87 -24.93 18.47
N ASP A 55 20.02 -26.11 19.08
CA ASP A 55 21.32 -26.76 19.24
C ASP A 55 21.78 -27.36 17.89
N ASN A 56 23.07 -27.20 17.58
CA ASN A 56 23.74 -27.56 16.33
C ASN A 56 23.38 -26.71 15.10
N ILE A 57 24.03 -25.55 15.00
CA ILE A 57 24.02 -24.74 13.79
C ILE A 57 25.44 -24.73 13.27
N PHE A 58 25.65 -25.42 12.15
CA PHE A 58 26.86 -25.23 11.38
C PHE A 58 26.91 -23.75 10.97
N ASP A 59 28.03 -23.12 11.28
CA ASP A 59 28.35 -21.75 10.90
C ASP A 59 28.28 -21.64 9.38
N LYS A 60 27.17 -21.09 8.87
CA LYS A 60 27.01 -20.74 7.47
C LYS A 60 26.96 -19.23 7.42
N ASP A 61 28.03 -18.63 6.92
CA ASP A 61 28.23 -17.19 6.93
C ASP A 61 27.04 -16.45 6.29
N TYR A 62 26.49 -16.95 5.16
CA TYR A 62 25.52 -16.19 4.36
C TYR A 62 24.18 -16.91 4.09
N TRP A 63 23.97 -18.13 4.61
CA TRP A 63 22.72 -18.85 4.37
C TRP A 63 22.25 -19.68 5.56
N SER A 64 21.04 -19.35 6.03
CA SER A 64 20.26 -20.14 6.96
C SER A 64 18.80 -20.12 6.53
N LEU A 65 18.25 -21.28 6.20
CA LEU A 65 16.82 -21.46 6.02
C LEU A 65 16.43 -22.85 6.49
N TYR A 66 15.38 -22.93 7.28
CA TYR A 66 14.83 -24.19 7.77
C TYR A 66 13.35 -24.26 7.41
N GLU A 67 12.85 -25.46 7.20
CA GLU A 67 11.43 -25.78 7.06
C GLU A 67 11.14 -27.04 7.87
N ASN A 68 10.20 -26.97 8.82
CA ASN A 68 9.85 -28.12 9.68
C ASN A 68 11.10 -28.77 10.33
N ASP A 69 11.96 -27.93 10.89
CA ASP A 69 13.25 -28.28 11.52
C ASP A 69 14.31 -28.93 10.61
N LYS A 70 14.10 -28.93 9.28
CA LYS A 70 15.08 -29.38 8.29
C LYS A 70 15.74 -28.20 7.59
N ALA A 71 17.07 -28.20 7.51
CA ALA A 71 17.82 -27.20 6.77
C ALA A 71 17.53 -27.30 5.25
N LEU A 72 17.23 -26.16 4.63
CA LEU A 72 17.04 -26.03 3.19
C LEU A 72 18.31 -25.48 2.53
N ALA A 73 18.79 -26.19 1.51
CA ALA A 73 19.92 -25.74 0.71
C ALA A 73 19.53 -24.54 -0.18
N PRO A 74 20.46 -23.60 -0.46
CA PRO A 74 20.21 -22.51 -1.38
C PRO A 74 19.94 -23.05 -2.79
N LEU A 75 18.96 -22.48 -3.48
CA LEU A 75 18.69 -22.82 -4.88
C LEU A 75 19.85 -22.40 -5.76
N LYS A 76 20.13 -23.22 -6.79
CA LYS A 76 21.12 -22.91 -7.83
C LYS A 76 20.42 -22.40 -9.10
N PHE A 77 20.89 -21.28 -9.62
CA PHE A 77 20.33 -20.61 -10.78
C PHE A 77 21.02 -21.03 -12.08
N SER A 78 20.40 -20.68 -13.21
CA SER A 78 20.91 -20.96 -14.56
C SER A 78 22.28 -20.36 -14.83
N ASN A 79 22.61 -19.21 -14.22
CA ASN A 79 23.90 -18.54 -14.33
C ASN A 79 25.00 -19.17 -13.46
N GLY A 80 24.70 -20.29 -12.79
CA GLY A 80 25.65 -21.03 -11.95
C GLY A 80 25.75 -20.54 -10.50
N LYS A 81 25.26 -19.34 -10.18
CA LYS A 81 25.21 -18.80 -8.82
C LYS A 81 24.13 -19.49 -7.99
N THR A 82 24.33 -19.54 -6.69
CA THR A 82 23.32 -19.97 -5.71
C THR A 82 22.67 -18.77 -5.02
N GLN A 83 21.55 -18.97 -4.32
CA GLN A 83 20.97 -17.95 -3.45
C GLN A 83 21.97 -17.43 -2.41
N GLU A 84 22.83 -18.30 -1.87
CA GLU A 84 23.88 -17.91 -0.93
C GLU A 84 24.93 -17.01 -1.58
N ASP A 85 25.34 -17.30 -2.82
CA ASP A 85 26.26 -16.44 -3.56
C ASP A 85 25.68 -15.05 -3.78
N ILE A 86 24.38 -14.95 -4.08
CA ILE A 86 23.67 -13.67 -4.21
C ILE A 86 23.66 -12.91 -2.88
N VAL A 87 23.36 -13.58 -1.76
CA VAL A 87 23.40 -12.94 -0.44
C VAL A 87 24.80 -12.42 -0.15
N LYS A 88 25.83 -13.23 -0.38
CA LYS A 88 27.23 -12.85 -0.17
C LYS A 88 27.63 -11.65 -1.01
N GLU A 89 27.26 -11.62 -2.29
CA GLU A 89 27.56 -10.52 -3.21
C GLU A 89 26.90 -9.21 -2.76
N VAL A 90 25.61 -9.25 -2.40
CA VAL A 90 24.90 -8.07 -1.89
C VAL A 90 25.52 -7.56 -0.58
N VAL A 91 25.81 -8.47 0.36
CA VAL A 91 26.41 -8.09 1.64
C VAL A 91 27.81 -7.51 1.46
N SER A 92 28.62 -8.05 0.53
CA SER A 92 29.94 -7.50 0.21
C SER A 92 29.83 -6.08 -0.34
N LEU A 93 28.95 -5.85 -1.31
CA LEU A 93 28.75 -4.52 -1.90
C LEU A 93 28.37 -3.47 -0.85
N ILE A 94 27.49 -3.84 0.09
CA ILE A 94 27.08 -2.96 1.19
C ILE A 94 28.26 -2.67 2.13
N LYS A 95 29.04 -3.69 2.48
CA LYS A 95 30.26 -3.53 3.31
C LYS A 95 31.32 -2.66 2.63
N ASP A 96 31.40 -2.69 1.30
CA ASP A 96 32.28 -1.86 0.48
C ASP A 96 31.75 -0.42 0.30
N GLY A 97 30.62 -0.07 0.93
CA GLY A 97 30.07 1.28 0.95
C GLY A 97 29.04 1.60 -0.13
N ARG A 98 28.57 0.59 -0.89
CA ARG A 98 27.46 0.81 -1.84
C ARG A 98 26.14 0.97 -1.12
N LYS A 99 25.49 2.11 -1.33
CA LYS A 99 24.20 2.44 -0.73
C LYS A 99 23.00 1.83 -1.46
N VAL A 100 23.00 1.80 -2.79
CA VAL A 100 21.85 1.32 -3.58
C VAL A 100 22.23 0.08 -4.37
N ILE A 101 21.50 -1.01 -4.14
CA ILE A 101 21.72 -2.30 -4.81
C ILE A 101 20.40 -2.76 -5.43
N PHE A 102 20.40 -2.99 -6.74
CA PHE A 102 19.30 -3.67 -7.42
C PHE A 102 19.58 -5.17 -7.50
N LEU A 103 18.67 -5.97 -6.96
CA LEU A 103 18.66 -7.41 -7.14
C LEU A 103 17.65 -7.77 -8.22
N HIS A 104 18.14 -8.17 -9.39
CA HIS A 104 17.30 -8.64 -10.49
C HIS A 104 17.04 -10.13 -10.34
N GLY A 105 15.78 -10.51 -10.12
CA GLY A 105 15.40 -11.92 -10.01
C GLY A 105 13.96 -12.13 -10.42
N VAL A 106 13.73 -13.01 -11.39
CA VAL A 106 12.38 -13.36 -11.86
C VAL A 106 11.54 -13.99 -10.75
N CYS A 107 10.30 -14.30 -11.05
CA CYS A 107 9.44 -15.01 -10.12
C CYS A 107 9.95 -16.44 -9.84
N GLY A 108 9.74 -16.96 -8.62
CA GLY A 108 10.19 -18.31 -8.23
C GLY A 108 11.64 -18.41 -7.75
N THR A 109 12.40 -17.30 -7.76
CA THR A 109 13.82 -17.25 -7.36
C THR A 109 14.06 -17.25 -5.85
N GLY A 110 12.98 -17.28 -5.05
CA GLY A 110 13.05 -17.23 -3.60
C GLY A 110 13.57 -15.90 -3.05
N LYS A 111 13.22 -14.78 -3.69
CA LYS A 111 13.61 -13.41 -3.25
C LYS A 111 13.37 -13.17 -1.76
N SER A 112 12.26 -13.66 -1.21
CA SER A 112 11.96 -13.51 0.22
C SER A 112 12.98 -14.23 1.12
N ALA A 113 13.45 -15.41 0.73
CA ALA A 113 14.49 -16.12 1.47
C ALA A 113 15.86 -15.41 1.34
N ILE A 114 16.16 -14.85 0.16
CA ILE A 114 17.35 -14.02 -0.05
C ILE A 114 17.30 -12.77 0.84
N ALA A 115 16.18 -12.04 0.86
CA ALA A 115 15.99 -10.86 1.69
C ALA A 115 16.21 -11.13 3.18
N LEU A 116 15.63 -12.21 3.71
CA LEU A 116 15.79 -12.57 5.11
C LEU A 116 17.24 -12.96 5.45
N ASN A 117 17.99 -13.56 4.51
CA ASN A 117 19.40 -13.89 4.72
C ASN A 117 20.34 -12.69 4.55
N ILE A 118 19.99 -11.71 3.71
CA ILE A 118 20.66 -10.39 3.67
C ILE A 118 20.47 -9.70 5.03
N ALA A 119 19.22 -9.64 5.53
CA ALA A 119 18.91 -9.07 6.83
C ALA A 119 19.69 -9.77 7.96
N ARG A 120 19.65 -11.10 8.02
CA ARG A 120 20.43 -11.92 8.98
C ARG A 120 21.91 -11.53 9.01
N SER A 121 22.51 -11.27 7.84
CA SER A 121 23.95 -11.01 7.70
C SER A 121 24.36 -9.56 8.03
N LEU A 122 23.40 -8.63 8.04
CA LEU A 122 23.67 -7.19 8.22
C LEU A 122 23.14 -6.64 9.55
N GLY A 123 22.22 -7.35 10.22
CA GLY A 123 21.66 -6.95 11.50
C GLY A 123 20.22 -6.47 11.38
N SER A 124 19.95 -5.24 11.84
CA SER A 124 18.59 -4.70 11.87
C SER A 124 18.12 -4.40 10.44
N ALA A 125 16.94 -4.90 10.07
CA ALA A 125 16.42 -4.70 8.72
C ALA A 125 14.94 -4.35 8.70
N SER A 126 14.54 -3.63 7.67
CA SER A 126 13.14 -3.52 7.28
C SER A 126 12.92 -4.12 5.90
N ILE A 127 11.80 -4.83 5.75
CA ILE A 127 11.36 -5.37 4.47
C ILE A 127 10.06 -4.68 4.07
N VAL A 128 10.04 -4.11 2.87
CA VAL A 128 8.87 -3.44 2.31
C VAL A 128 8.27 -4.34 1.23
N VAL A 129 6.98 -4.63 1.36
CA VAL A 129 6.21 -5.38 0.35
C VAL A 129 5.08 -4.50 -0.21
N PRO A 130 4.74 -4.61 -1.50
CA PRO A 130 3.85 -3.64 -2.12
C PRO A 130 2.36 -3.83 -1.81
N ILE A 131 1.97 -5.03 -1.38
CA ILE A 131 0.58 -5.40 -1.14
C ILE A 131 0.42 -6.27 0.11
N LYS A 132 -0.74 -6.16 0.75
CA LYS A 132 -1.07 -6.87 2.00
C LYS A 132 -1.04 -8.40 1.85
N SER A 133 -1.33 -8.94 0.65
CA SER A 133 -1.28 -10.40 0.41
C SER A 133 0.15 -10.94 0.51
N LEU A 134 1.13 -10.23 -0.06
CA LEU A 134 2.55 -10.57 0.08
C LEU A 134 3.01 -10.46 1.54
N GLN A 135 2.56 -9.42 2.26
CA GLN A 135 2.84 -9.30 3.70
C GLN A 135 2.35 -10.52 4.50
N LYS A 136 1.12 -10.97 4.22
CA LYS A 136 0.56 -12.19 4.82
C LYS A 136 1.30 -13.46 4.39
N GLN A 137 1.85 -13.49 3.18
CA GLN A 137 2.68 -14.60 2.72
C GLN A 137 3.97 -14.70 3.53
N TYR A 138 4.65 -13.57 3.78
CA TYR A 138 5.82 -13.56 4.68
C TYR A 138 5.46 -14.08 6.07
N GLU A 139 4.34 -13.61 6.64
CA GLU A 139 3.84 -14.08 7.94
C GLU A 139 3.59 -15.59 7.95
N LYS A 140 2.86 -16.12 6.97
CA LYS A 140 2.54 -17.55 6.90
C LYS A 140 3.79 -18.41 6.67
N ASP A 141 4.65 -18.00 5.76
CA ASP A 141 5.76 -18.83 5.30
C ASP A 141 6.91 -18.80 6.31
N TYR A 142 7.29 -17.62 6.83
CA TYR A 142 8.54 -17.42 7.59
C TYR A 142 8.37 -17.16 9.09
N MET A 143 7.13 -17.02 9.58
CA MET A 143 6.84 -17.00 11.03
C MET A 143 6.24 -18.32 11.52
N GLY A 144 5.99 -19.27 10.61
CA GLY A 144 5.44 -20.59 10.89
C GLY A 144 6.43 -21.72 10.59
N GLU A 145 6.17 -22.45 9.50
CA GLU A 145 6.91 -23.66 9.14
C GLU A 145 8.34 -23.38 8.70
N LYS A 146 8.57 -22.27 7.98
CA LYS A 146 9.93 -21.83 7.64
C LYS A 146 10.41 -20.79 8.62
N TYR A 147 11.71 -20.78 8.85
CA TYR A 147 12.35 -19.77 9.69
C TYR A 147 13.83 -19.63 9.34
N VAL A 148 14.40 -18.50 9.73
CA VAL A 148 15.83 -18.19 9.62
C VAL A 148 16.44 -18.22 11.02
N VAL A 149 17.67 -18.69 11.14
CA VAL A 149 18.39 -18.80 12.40
C VAL A 149 19.61 -17.90 12.34
N LYS A 150 19.79 -17.09 13.38
CA LYS A 150 20.92 -16.17 13.53
C LYS A 150 22.21 -16.94 13.84
N GLU A 151 23.34 -16.27 13.69
CA GLU A 151 24.66 -16.81 14.05
C GLU A 151 24.75 -17.24 15.52
N ASN A 152 24.06 -16.52 16.41
CA ASN A 152 23.99 -16.84 17.85
C ASN A 152 23.10 -18.06 18.20
N GLY A 153 22.51 -18.68 17.19
CA GLY A 153 21.68 -19.86 17.29
C GLY A 153 20.21 -19.67 17.66
N GLU A 154 19.76 -18.42 17.77
CA GLU A 154 18.36 -18.10 18.00
C GLU A 154 17.60 -17.95 16.68
N LYS A 155 16.32 -18.33 16.67
CA LYS A 155 15.43 -17.96 15.57
C LYS A 155 15.37 -16.44 15.42
N MET A 156 15.40 -15.97 14.18
CA MET A 156 15.28 -14.55 13.86
C MET A 156 13.87 -14.05 14.22
N LYS A 157 13.80 -12.94 14.95
CA LYS A 157 12.55 -12.30 15.36
C LYS A 157 12.04 -11.42 14.23
N ILE A 158 11.04 -11.93 13.51
CA ILE A 158 10.38 -11.22 12.41
C ILE A 158 9.05 -10.66 12.93
N ALA A 159 8.81 -9.37 12.71
CA ALA A 159 7.59 -8.69 13.12
C ALA A 159 6.87 -8.05 11.93
N MET A 160 5.53 -8.14 11.89
CA MET A 160 4.70 -7.43 10.91
C MET A 160 4.14 -6.16 11.55
N ILE A 161 4.23 -5.03 10.84
CA ILE A 161 3.51 -3.81 11.21
C ILE A 161 2.27 -3.63 10.32
N THR A 162 1.10 -3.57 10.95
CA THR A 162 -0.21 -3.44 10.29
C THR A 162 -1.09 -2.35 10.91
N GLY A 163 -2.06 -1.86 10.14
CA GLY A 163 -3.02 -0.84 10.61
C GLY A 163 -4.08 -1.41 11.57
N ARG A 164 -4.71 -0.51 12.33
CA ARG A 164 -5.72 -0.77 13.39
C ARG A 164 -6.82 -1.78 13.00
N GLU A 165 -7.25 -1.77 11.75
CA GLU A 165 -8.30 -2.67 11.24
C GLU A 165 -7.96 -4.17 11.29
N ASN A 166 -6.69 -4.53 11.50
CA ASN A 166 -6.25 -5.93 11.57
C ASN A 166 -6.19 -6.49 13.00
N HIS A 167 -6.46 -5.66 14.01
CA HIS A 167 -6.24 -5.98 15.42
C HIS A 167 -7.57 -5.97 16.17
N ASP A 168 -7.75 -6.91 17.10
CA ASP A 168 -8.95 -7.01 17.93
C ASP A 168 -8.88 -6.03 19.09
N SER A 169 -9.97 -5.31 19.33
CA SER A 169 -10.08 -4.41 20.47
C SER A 169 -10.36 -5.20 21.74
N ILE A 170 -9.49 -5.09 22.74
CA ILE A 170 -9.71 -5.76 24.04
C ILE A 170 -10.90 -5.16 24.78
N ILE A 171 -11.09 -3.84 24.68
CA ILE A 171 -12.18 -3.15 25.38
C ILE A 171 -13.53 -3.41 24.72
N GLU A 172 -13.54 -3.80 23.44
CA GLU A 172 -14.73 -4.14 22.66
C GLU A 172 -14.47 -5.38 21.79
N PRO A 173 -14.40 -6.60 22.39
CA PRO A 173 -14.01 -7.82 21.67
C PRO A 173 -14.84 -8.10 20.43
N GLY A 174 -14.18 -8.49 19.34
CA GLY A 174 -14.81 -8.72 18.03
C GLY A 174 -15.01 -7.46 17.19
N LYS A 175 -14.65 -6.28 17.71
CA LYS A 175 -14.47 -5.05 16.93
C LYS A 175 -12.99 -4.81 16.67
N SER A 176 -12.65 -4.23 15.52
CA SER A 176 -11.26 -3.85 15.25
C SER A 176 -10.82 -2.70 16.16
N CYS A 177 -9.50 -2.57 16.41
CA CYS A 177 -8.91 -1.38 17.04
C CYS A 177 -9.10 -0.10 16.22
N GLY A 178 -9.67 -0.19 15.02
CA GLY A 178 -10.07 0.95 14.18
C GLY A 178 -11.53 1.36 14.38
N TRP A 179 -12.29 0.65 15.22
CA TRP A 179 -13.71 0.94 15.43
C TRP A 179 -13.89 2.38 15.92
N PRO A 180 -14.70 3.23 15.26
CA PRO A 180 -14.69 4.69 15.44
C PRO A 180 -15.34 5.20 16.73
N PHE A 181 -15.67 4.32 17.67
CA PHE A 181 -16.28 4.67 18.95
C PHE A 181 -15.39 4.32 20.15
N LEU A 182 -14.17 3.81 19.93
CA LEU A 182 -13.18 3.59 21.00
C LEU A 182 -12.62 4.93 21.50
N PRO A 183 -12.15 5.03 22.76
CA PRO A 183 -11.61 6.28 23.32
C PRO A 183 -10.49 6.90 22.49
N ASP A 184 -9.64 6.05 21.90
CA ASP A 184 -8.48 6.44 21.10
C ASP A 184 -8.77 6.68 19.61
N THR A 185 -9.99 6.40 19.13
CA THR A 185 -10.37 6.57 17.71
C THR A 185 -11.60 7.45 17.50
N ILE A 186 -12.40 7.69 18.55
CA ILE A 186 -13.62 8.47 18.47
C ILE A 186 -13.34 9.89 18.02
N LYS A 187 -14.09 10.38 17.04
CA LYS A 187 -13.96 11.76 16.55
C LYS A 187 -14.46 12.75 17.60
N ILE A 188 -13.63 13.73 17.95
CA ILE A 188 -13.97 14.81 18.87
C ILE A 188 -14.92 15.78 18.15
N THR A 189 -16.22 15.54 18.27
CA THR A 189 -17.28 16.29 17.57
C THR A 189 -18.54 16.40 18.43
N GLU A 190 -19.38 17.39 18.16
CA GLU A 190 -20.63 17.61 18.91
C GLU A 190 -21.56 16.40 18.86
N LYS A 191 -21.57 15.68 17.73
CA LYS A 191 -22.34 14.44 17.55
C LYS A 191 -21.96 13.35 18.56
N ASN A 192 -20.71 13.37 19.02
CA ASN A 192 -20.17 12.39 19.95
C ASN A 192 -20.05 12.92 21.39
N ALA A 193 -20.56 14.14 21.68
CA ALA A 193 -20.32 14.85 22.94
C ALA A 193 -20.65 14.02 24.19
N ASN A 194 -21.75 13.27 24.17
CA ASN A 194 -22.14 12.42 25.31
C ASN A 194 -21.10 11.34 25.62
N LYS A 195 -20.63 10.63 24.59
CA LYS A 195 -19.64 9.55 24.75
C LYS A 195 -18.25 10.10 25.11
N LEU A 196 -17.90 11.26 24.55
CA LEU A 196 -16.67 11.96 24.88
C LEU A 196 -16.63 12.41 26.35
N LYS A 197 -17.78 12.87 26.87
CA LYS A 197 -17.92 13.25 28.29
C LYS A 197 -17.75 12.03 29.20
N GLU A 198 -18.38 10.91 28.87
CA GLU A 198 -18.21 9.64 29.60
C GLU A 198 -16.73 9.24 29.64
N TYR A 199 -16.04 9.23 28.51
CA TYR A 199 -14.61 8.91 28.48
C TYR A 199 -13.73 9.89 29.26
N TYR A 200 -14.08 11.18 29.27
CA TYR A 200 -13.38 12.17 30.08
C TYR A 200 -13.54 11.89 31.59
N GLU A 201 -14.77 11.63 32.03
CA GLU A 201 -15.07 11.33 33.44
C GLU A 201 -14.39 10.03 33.91
N ASP A 202 -14.27 9.05 33.02
CA ASP A 202 -13.62 7.76 33.27
C ASP A 202 -12.09 7.80 33.12
N ASN A 203 -11.50 8.90 32.66
CA ASN A 203 -10.07 8.98 32.45
C ASN A 203 -9.32 9.04 33.79
N PRO A 204 -8.42 8.08 34.07
CA PRO A 204 -7.76 7.96 35.36
C PRO A 204 -6.80 9.12 35.70
N PHE A 205 -6.46 9.97 34.73
CA PHE A 205 -5.49 11.07 34.90
C PHE A 205 -6.13 12.46 35.03
N VAL A 206 -7.45 12.58 34.83
CA VAL A 206 -8.19 13.85 34.95
C VAL A 206 -9.46 13.72 35.80
N SER A 207 -9.62 12.58 36.49
CA SER A 207 -10.80 12.29 37.32
C SER A 207 -10.99 13.36 38.40
N GLY A 208 -12.11 14.07 38.36
CA GLY A 208 -12.46 15.11 39.33
C GLY A 208 -12.49 16.54 38.78
N ASP A 209 -11.97 16.76 37.56
CA ASP A 209 -12.05 18.05 36.89
C ASP A 209 -13.39 18.23 36.17
N VAL A 210 -13.90 19.46 36.09
CA VAL A 210 -15.09 19.77 35.28
C VAL A 210 -14.73 19.54 33.81
N PRO A 211 -15.50 18.73 33.05
CA PRO A 211 -15.23 18.51 31.64
C PRO A 211 -15.12 19.84 30.89
N PRO A 212 -14.03 20.08 30.15
CA PRO A 212 -13.88 21.30 29.38
C PRO A 212 -14.96 21.37 28.30
N SER A 213 -15.15 22.57 27.73
CA SER A 213 -15.95 22.66 26.51
C SER A 213 -15.36 21.75 25.44
N LEU A 214 -16.21 21.22 24.55
CA LEU A 214 -15.78 20.27 23.52
C LEU A 214 -14.60 20.81 22.67
N ARG A 215 -14.52 22.12 22.45
CA ARG A 215 -13.42 22.78 21.74
C ARG A 215 -12.07 22.62 22.44
N ARG A 216 -12.06 22.53 23.77
CA ARG A 216 -10.86 22.37 24.59
C ARG A 216 -10.56 20.91 24.94
N LEU A 217 -11.37 19.97 24.45
CA LEU A 217 -11.16 18.55 24.70
C LEU A 217 -10.06 18.04 23.78
N ARG A 218 -8.96 17.55 24.36
CA ARG A 218 -7.83 16.96 23.63
C ARG A 218 -7.92 15.43 23.65
N ARG A 219 -7.23 14.76 22.73
CA ARG A 219 -7.14 13.28 22.71
C ARG A 219 -6.61 12.72 24.02
N ILE A 220 -5.60 13.36 24.62
CA ILE A 220 -5.03 12.98 25.92
C ILE A 220 -6.05 13.03 27.08
N SER A 221 -7.11 13.83 26.95
CA SER A 221 -8.19 13.91 27.95
C SER A 221 -9.18 12.76 27.88
N ILE A 222 -9.15 11.91 26.85
CA ILE A 222 -10.13 10.81 26.66
C ILE A 222 -9.49 9.46 26.35
N ALA A 223 -8.39 9.43 25.60
CA ALA A 223 -7.77 8.19 25.15
C ALA A 223 -7.23 7.32 26.30
N PRO A 224 -6.71 7.88 27.42
CA PRO A 224 -6.19 7.06 28.51
C PRO A 224 -7.21 6.16 29.22
N THR A 225 -8.51 6.41 29.03
CA THR A 225 -9.60 5.52 29.45
C THR A 225 -9.45 4.12 28.83
N ASN A 226 -8.82 4.04 27.65
CA ASN A 226 -8.26 2.79 27.16
C ASN A 226 -6.87 2.56 27.83
N PRO A 227 -6.74 1.59 28.77
CA PRO A 227 -5.48 1.37 29.50
C PRO A 227 -4.31 0.89 28.63
N TYR A 228 -4.60 0.48 27.39
CA TYR A 228 -3.62 0.01 26.42
C TYR A 228 -3.14 1.11 25.46
N TRP A 229 -3.80 2.29 25.45
CA TRP A 229 -3.44 3.40 24.56
C TRP A 229 -1.99 3.82 24.75
N SER A 230 -1.15 3.55 23.76
CA SER A 230 0.31 3.72 23.86
C SER A 230 0.82 4.56 22.67
N PRO A 231 0.79 5.89 22.77
CA PRO A 231 1.21 6.77 21.68
C PRO A 231 2.74 6.73 21.50
N ILE A 232 3.17 7.01 20.26
CA ILE A 232 4.56 7.28 19.93
C ILE A 232 4.64 8.73 19.50
N LEU A 233 5.45 9.52 20.19
CA LEU A 233 5.56 10.95 19.96
C LEU A 233 7.03 11.37 19.83
N PRO A 234 7.32 12.46 19.10
CA PRO A 234 8.62 13.10 19.13
C PRO A 234 9.07 13.45 20.56
N ILE A 235 10.37 13.44 20.82
CA ILE A 235 10.92 13.68 22.18
C ILE A 235 10.61 15.08 22.71
N GLU A 236 10.38 16.04 21.81
CA GLU A 236 9.98 17.41 22.12
C GLU A 236 8.60 17.46 22.79
N ILE A 237 7.76 16.43 22.57
CA ILE A 237 6.43 16.31 23.15
C ILE A 237 6.49 15.44 24.42
N GLU A 238 6.48 16.08 25.58
CA GLU A 238 6.46 15.37 26.86
C GLU A 238 5.02 15.17 27.39
N LEU A 239 4.54 13.93 27.37
CA LEU A 239 3.31 13.54 28.05
C LEU A 239 3.58 13.26 29.54
N LYS A 240 3.53 14.31 30.37
CA LYS A 240 3.70 14.18 31.84
C LYS A 240 2.55 13.42 32.51
N GLN A 241 1.37 13.43 31.89
CA GLN A 241 0.14 12.84 32.44
C GLN A 241 0.14 11.31 32.41
N LEU A 242 0.81 10.68 31.44
CA LEU A 242 0.91 9.22 31.33
C LEU A 242 1.99 8.66 32.27
N SER A 243 1.78 8.78 33.58
CA SER A 243 2.73 8.35 34.61
C SER A 243 2.88 6.83 34.71
N ASP A 244 1.91 6.07 34.22
CA ASP A 244 1.90 4.60 34.19
C ASP A 244 2.58 4.02 32.95
N ALA A 245 2.98 4.85 31.98
CA ALA A 245 3.60 4.41 30.75
C ALA A 245 5.10 4.11 30.95
N ARG A 246 5.55 2.96 30.46
CA ARG A 246 6.97 2.66 30.29
C ARG A 246 7.49 3.38 29.05
N LYS A 247 8.20 4.48 29.27
CA LYS A 247 8.84 5.27 28.20
C LYS A 247 10.02 4.50 27.60
N ARG A 248 10.02 4.28 26.29
CA ARG A 248 11.17 3.74 25.54
C ARG A 248 11.56 4.73 24.44
N LYS A 249 12.83 5.15 24.43
CA LYS A 249 13.36 6.10 23.44
C LYS A 249 14.05 5.38 22.29
N TYR A 250 13.90 5.90 21.07
CA TYR A 250 14.64 5.42 19.91
C TYR A 250 14.82 6.55 18.89
N VAL A 251 15.77 6.34 17.97
CA VAL A 251 16.06 7.25 16.86
C VAL A 251 15.31 6.76 15.62
N GLY A 252 14.45 7.63 15.10
CA GLY A 252 13.73 7.44 13.86
C GLY A 252 14.53 7.94 12.64
N MET A 253 13.84 8.17 11.53
CA MET A 253 14.43 8.74 10.32
C MET A 253 14.93 10.18 10.57
N ASN A 254 15.92 10.63 9.80
CA ASN A 254 16.48 11.99 9.87
C ASN A 254 16.98 12.41 11.26
N ASP A 255 17.53 11.46 12.03
CA ASP A 255 18.05 11.68 13.40
C ASP A 255 17.00 12.17 14.42
N ARG A 256 15.70 12.08 14.07
CA ARG A 256 14.63 12.51 14.97
C ARG A 256 14.42 11.49 16.08
N GLU A 257 14.34 11.95 17.32
CA GLU A 257 14.12 11.09 18.47
C GLU A 257 12.64 10.96 18.81
N PHE A 258 12.22 9.75 19.16
CA PHE A 258 10.85 9.44 19.54
C PHE A 258 10.79 8.73 20.89
N VAL A 259 9.68 8.93 21.59
CA VAL A 259 9.32 8.23 22.82
C VAL A 259 8.08 7.38 22.56
N PHE A 260 8.22 6.06 22.73
CA PHE A 260 7.10 5.15 22.81
C PHE A 260 6.60 5.09 24.27
N TYR A 261 5.39 5.58 24.51
CA TYR A 261 4.74 5.56 25.82
C TYR A 261 3.96 4.24 25.97
N HIS A 262 4.67 3.12 26.10
CA HIS A 262 4.04 1.81 26.21
C HIS A 262 3.37 1.65 27.58
N ARG A 263 2.03 1.66 27.61
CA ARG A 263 1.24 1.45 28.82
C ARG A 263 1.08 -0.04 29.08
N LYS A 264 -0.16 -0.51 29.30
CA LYS A 264 -0.43 -1.93 29.57
C LYS A 264 -0.24 -2.76 28.30
N GLN A 265 0.43 -3.91 28.44
CA GLN A 265 0.52 -4.91 27.37
C GLN A 265 -0.81 -5.67 27.23
N GLY A 266 -1.22 -5.95 25.99
CA GLY A 266 -2.38 -6.79 25.65
C GLY A 266 -3.05 -6.37 24.34
N CYS A 267 -2.95 -5.10 23.95
CA CYS A 267 -3.52 -4.62 22.70
C CYS A 267 -2.53 -4.86 21.58
N SER A 268 -2.83 -5.82 20.70
CA SER A 268 -1.93 -6.22 19.62
C SER A 268 -1.56 -5.07 18.69
N TYR A 269 -2.43 -4.07 18.54
CA TYR A 269 -2.14 -2.88 17.74
C TYR A 269 -1.05 -2.00 18.36
N TYR A 270 -1.05 -1.82 19.68
CA TYR A 270 -0.02 -1.02 20.35
C TYR A 270 1.23 -1.85 20.61
N ASP A 271 1.05 -3.12 21.02
CA ASP A 271 2.15 -4.03 21.31
C ASP A 271 3.02 -4.35 20.09
N GLN A 272 2.47 -4.28 18.85
CA GLN A 272 3.29 -4.50 17.65
C GLN A 272 4.47 -3.53 17.56
N TYR A 273 4.36 -2.31 18.10
CA TYR A 273 5.43 -1.31 18.04
C TYR A 273 6.60 -1.62 18.99
N LEU A 274 6.48 -2.62 19.87
CA LEU A 274 7.64 -3.21 20.55
C LEU A 274 8.65 -3.80 19.54
N ALA A 275 8.20 -4.14 18.33
CA ALA A 275 9.07 -4.56 17.24
C ALA A 275 10.16 -3.54 16.90
N TYR A 276 9.93 -2.24 17.13
CA TYR A 276 10.93 -1.19 16.87
C TYR A 276 12.17 -1.34 17.76
N PHE A 277 12.08 -2.13 18.83
CA PHE A 277 13.16 -2.37 19.79
C PHE A 277 13.61 -3.82 19.82
N GLU A 278 12.69 -4.76 19.58
CA GLU A 278 12.89 -6.18 19.89
C GLU A 278 12.96 -7.09 18.64
N ALA A 279 12.57 -6.60 17.46
CA ALA A 279 12.60 -7.40 16.23
C ALA A 279 13.94 -7.26 15.51
N ASP A 280 14.41 -8.36 14.92
CA ASP A 280 15.57 -8.37 14.04
C ASP A 280 15.15 -7.85 12.64
N VAL A 281 13.92 -8.17 12.21
CA VAL A 281 13.35 -7.75 10.92
C VAL A 281 11.93 -7.23 11.09
N ILE A 282 11.66 -6.04 10.57
CA ILE A 282 10.32 -5.43 10.56
C ILE A 282 9.76 -5.41 9.14
N ILE A 283 8.59 -6.00 8.92
CA ILE A 283 7.98 -6.04 7.60
C ILE A 283 6.78 -5.09 7.52
N PHE A 284 6.82 -4.22 6.52
CA PHE A 284 5.80 -3.22 6.22
C PHE A 284 5.17 -3.49 4.86
N ASN A 285 3.88 -3.18 4.72
CA ASN A 285 3.37 -2.87 3.38
C ASN A 285 3.81 -1.46 2.97
N SER A 286 3.93 -1.17 1.67
CA SER A 286 4.45 0.11 1.18
C SER A 286 3.70 1.34 1.70
N ALA A 287 2.37 1.28 1.82
CA ALA A 287 1.59 2.43 2.31
C ALA A 287 1.92 2.72 3.78
N LYS A 288 2.00 1.69 4.62
CA LYS A 288 2.41 1.84 6.02
C LYS A 288 3.87 2.27 6.14
N TYR A 289 4.75 1.71 5.33
CA TYR A 289 6.16 2.10 5.28
C TYR A 289 6.32 3.60 4.98
N LEU A 290 5.71 4.07 3.88
CA LEU A 290 5.81 5.47 3.46
C LEU A 290 5.22 6.41 4.50
N ALA A 291 4.10 6.05 5.15
CA ALA A 291 3.54 6.84 6.25
C ALA A 291 4.49 6.92 7.46
N GLU A 292 5.14 5.82 7.85
CA GLU A 292 6.12 5.85 8.96
C GLU A 292 7.38 6.64 8.61
N VAL A 293 7.81 6.62 7.34
CA VAL A 293 8.93 7.43 6.82
C VAL A 293 8.55 8.91 6.81
N ALA A 294 7.38 9.26 6.28
CA ALA A 294 6.88 10.64 6.23
C ALA A 294 6.67 11.25 7.62
N LEU A 295 6.28 10.43 8.61
CA LEU A 295 6.21 10.85 10.01
C LEU A 295 7.59 10.95 10.68
N GLY A 296 8.64 10.42 10.07
CA GLY A 296 9.96 10.23 10.67
C GLY A 296 10.01 9.12 11.73
N ARG A 297 8.86 8.53 12.09
CA ARG A 297 8.67 7.59 13.19
C ARG A 297 9.32 6.23 12.94
N LYS A 298 9.56 5.86 11.68
CA LYS A 298 10.20 4.59 11.37
C LYS A 298 11.59 4.52 12.03
N PRO A 299 11.92 3.46 12.80
CA PRO A 299 13.25 3.31 13.36
C PRO A 299 14.30 3.15 12.26
N ARG A 300 15.50 3.70 12.49
CA ARG A 300 16.65 3.43 11.62
C ARG A 300 16.98 1.95 11.60
N THR A 301 17.29 1.45 10.41
CA THR A 301 17.77 0.08 10.22
C THR A 301 19.06 0.07 9.43
N ASP A 302 19.81 -1.04 9.52
CA ASP A 302 21.04 -1.20 8.77
C ASP A 302 20.77 -1.38 7.28
N VAL A 303 19.67 -2.05 6.93
CA VAL A 303 19.30 -2.29 5.54
C VAL A 303 17.79 -2.20 5.32
N GLU A 304 17.40 -1.45 4.29
CA GLU A 304 16.05 -1.46 3.73
C GLU A 304 15.99 -2.42 2.54
N ILE A 305 15.08 -3.38 2.58
CA ILE A 305 14.89 -4.32 1.48
C ILE A 305 13.49 -4.12 0.91
N ILE A 306 13.41 -3.64 -0.32
CA ILE A 306 12.15 -3.39 -1.00
C ILE A 306 11.90 -4.54 -1.98
N ASP A 307 10.94 -5.39 -1.65
CA ASP A 307 10.49 -6.48 -2.51
C ASP A 307 9.48 -5.96 -3.55
N GLU A 308 9.51 -6.52 -4.76
CA GLU A 308 8.76 -5.98 -5.93
C GLU A 308 8.98 -4.46 -6.07
N ALA A 309 10.26 -4.06 -6.03
CA ALA A 309 10.71 -2.66 -6.03
C ALA A 309 10.16 -1.84 -7.20
N ASP A 310 9.86 -2.48 -8.33
CA ASP A 310 9.26 -1.82 -9.47
C ASP A 310 7.84 -1.29 -9.15
N GLU A 311 7.05 -2.04 -8.37
CA GLU A 311 5.75 -1.58 -7.88
C GLU A 311 5.90 -0.48 -6.85
N PHE A 312 6.88 -0.62 -5.95
CA PHE A 312 7.16 0.39 -4.94
C PHE A 312 7.46 1.72 -5.60
N LEU A 313 8.41 1.75 -6.55
CA LEU A 313 8.79 2.94 -7.30
C LEU A 313 7.63 3.50 -8.14
N ASP A 314 6.82 2.65 -8.78
CA ASP A 314 5.63 3.12 -9.53
C ASP A 314 4.56 3.76 -8.62
N LYS A 315 4.46 3.35 -7.35
CA LYS A 315 3.58 3.95 -6.34
C LYS A 315 4.27 5.06 -5.54
N PHE A 316 5.57 5.19 -5.68
CA PHE A 316 6.38 6.18 -4.98
C PHE A 316 6.02 7.60 -5.39
N SER A 317 5.60 7.75 -6.66
CA SER A 317 5.19 9.00 -7.29
C SER A 317 3.77 9.45 -6.95
N ASN A 318 3.16 8.91 -5.90
CA ASN A 318 1.73 9.09 -5.69
C ASN A 318 1.39 10.50 -5.24
N SER A 319 0.34 11.00 -5.89
CA SER A 319 -0.30 12.25 -5.59
C SER A 319 -0.88 12.24 -4.18
N VAL A 320 -0.73 13.33 -3.43
CA VAL A 320 -1.44 13.50 -2.16
C VAL A 320 -2.73 14.26 -2.43
N GLU A 321 -3.87 13.70 -1.98
CA GLU A 321 -5.15 14.39 -2.00
C GLU A 321 -5.46 15.03 -0.66
N LEU A 322 -5.60 16.35 -0.65
CA LEU A 322 -6.04 17.13 0.50
C LEU A 322 -7.42 17.71 0.24
N ASN A 323 -8.37 17.38 1.09
CA ASN A 323 -9.67 18.02 1.12
C ASN A 323 -9.57 19.27 2.00
N LEU A 324 -9.46 20.44 1.36
CA LEU A 324 -9.23 21.72 2.02
C LEU A 324 -10.39 22.09 2.96
N THR A 325 -11.62 21.77 2.56
CA THR A 325 -12.82 22.02 3.36
C THR A 325 -12.84 21.19 4.65
N ARG A 326 -12.41 19.92 4.57
CA ARG A 326 -12.22 19.05 5.75
C ARG A 326 -11.04 19.48 6.60
N LEU A 327 -9.95 19.92 5.99
CA LEU A 327 -8.79 20.45 6.70
C LEU A 327 -9.16 21.69 7.52
N ALA A 328 -9.86 22.65 6.91
CA ALA A 328 -10.34 23.84 7.62
C ALA A 328 -11.28 23.48 8.79
N SER A 329 -12.16 22.49 8.60
CA SER A 329 -13.02 22.01 9.68
C SER A 329 -12.23 21.36 10.82
N ALA A 330 -11.18 20.62 10.50
CA ALA A 330 -10.33 19.95 11.48
C ALA A 330 -9.48 20.94 12.29
N LEU A 331 -8.90 21.95 11.63
CA LEU A 331 -8.10 22.99 12.28
C LEU A 331 -8.93 23.85 13.24
N LYS A 332 -10.19 24.16 12.90
CA LYS A 332 -11.12 24.93 13.76
C LYS A 332 -11.45 24.25 15.09
N ILE A 333 -11.20 22.94 15.20
CA ILE A 333 -11.45 22.16 16.43
C ILE A 333 -10.23 22.23 17.36
N ILE A 334 -9.04 22.48 16.81
CA ILE A 334 -7.81 22.60 17.60
C ILE A 334 -7.86 23.93 18.35
N VAL A 335 -7.78 23.86 19.67
CA VAL A 335 -7.50 25.00 20.53
C VAL A 335 -6.06 24.82 21.00
N PRO A 336 -5.09 25.53 20.41
CA PRO A 336 -3.69 25.38 20.78
C PRO A 336 -3.40 25.97 22.16
N ASP A 337 -2.38 25.44 22.85
CA ASP A 337 -1.91 25.99 24.13
C ASP A 337 -0.97 27.20 23.94
N HIS A 338 -0.48 27.40 22.71
CA HIS A 338 0.51 28.40 22.36
C HIS A 338 -0.01 29.43 21.34
N GLU A 339 0.32 30.71 21.56
CA GLU A 339 -0.12 31.83 20.69
C GLU A 339 0.41 31.70 19.25
N ASN A 340 1.62 31.15 19.05
CA ASN A 340 2.17 30.94 17.71
C ASN A 340 1.34 29.94 16.91
N ALA A 341 1.01 28.79 17.51
CA ALA A 341 0.16 27.79 16.88
C ALA A 341 -1.25 28.34 16.57
N GLU A 342 -1.80 29.21 17.42
CA GLU A 342 -3.06 29.92 17.16
C GLU A 342 -2.96 30.81 15.92
N TYR A 343 -1.93 31.64 15.86
CA TYR A 343 -1.64 32.50 14.71
C TYR A 343 -1.47 31.70 13.41
N SER A 344 -0.73 30.60 13.46
CA SER A 344 -0.51 29.71 12.32
C SER A 344 -1.81 29.09 11.83
N ILE A 345 -2.67 28.61 12.74
CA ILE A 345 -4.01 28.07 12.41
C ILE A 345 -4.86 29.14 11.72
N GLU A 346 -4.96 30.34 12.29
CA GLU A 346 -5.74 31.43 11.70
C GLU A 346 -5.26 31.79 10.30
N LYS A 347 -3.93 31.87 10.12
CA LYS A 347 -3.32 32.17 8.82
C LYS A 347 -3.62 31.07 7.80
N ILE A 348 -3.49 29.79 8.18
CA ILE A 348 -3.83 28.65 7.31
C ILE A 348 -5.31 28.68 6.91
N LEU A 349 -6.22 28.92 7.86
CA LEU A 349 -7.65 29.02 7.58
C LEU A 349 -7.97 30.14 6.59
N LYS A 350 -7.29 31.28 6.70
CA LYS A 350 -7.42 32.39 5.75
C LYS A 350 -6.93 32.02 4.35
N LEU A 351 -5.81 31.30 4.23
CA LEU A 351 -5.29 30.83 2.94
C LEU A 351 -6.26 29.85 2.27
N ILE A 352 -6.85 28.93 3.03
CA ILE A 352 -7.87 28.01 2.53
C ILE A 352 -9.12 28.76 2.03
N ASP A 353 -9.63 29.72 2.82
CA ASP A 353 -10.80 30.53 2.43
C ASP A 353 -10.55 31.33 1.14
N LEU A 354 -9.33 31.86 0.95
CA LEU A 354 -8.96 32.55 -0.29
C LEU A 354 -8.99 31.61 -1.51
N GLU A 355 -8.49 30.39 -1.38
CA GLU A 355 -8.54 29.37 -2.44
C GLU A 355 -9.98 28.94 -2.76
N GLU A 356 -10.79 28.70 -1.74
CA GLU A 356 -12.21 28.37 -1.92
C GLU A 356 -12.98 29.48 -2.64
N LYS A 357 -12.74 30.76 -2.28
CA LYS A 357 -13.33 31.91 -2.96
C LYS A 357 -12.86 32.04 -4.41
N ASN A 358 -11.56 31.85 -4.66
CA ASN A 358 -10.99 31.91 -6.00
C ASN A 358 -11.63 30.86 -6.92
N LYS A 359 -11.67 29.60 -6.49
CA LYS A 359 -12.28 28.51 -7.27
C LYS A 359 -13.80 28.58 -7.37
N ARG A 360 -14.48 29.25 -6.42
CA ARG A 360 -15.90 29.58 -6.57
C ARG A 360 -16.14 30.63 -7.67
N ALA A 361 -15.23 31.59 -7.84
CA ALA A 361 -15.35 32.64 -8.84
C ALA A 361 -14.97 32.18 -10.26
N LEU A 362 -13.88 31.41 -10.39
CA LEU A 362 -13.37 30.94 -11.69
C LEU A 362 -13.99 29.63 -12.17
N GLY A 363 -14.56 28.84 -11.24
CA GLY A 363 -14.91 27.44 -11.49
C GLY A 363 -13.73 26.49 -11.23
N VAL A 364 -14.02 25.19 -11.27
CA VAL A 364 -13.03 24.11 -11.12
C VAL A 364 -13.03 23.29 -12.40
N ASP A 365 -11.91 23.30 -13.11
CA ASP A 365 -11.63 22.33 -14.16
C ASP A 365 -10.64 21.29 -13.61
N GLU A 366 -11.06 20.03 -13.50
CA GLU A 366 -10.20 18.92 -13.10
C GLU A 366 -9.04 18.69 -14.09
N ASN A 367 -9.14 19.29 -15.28
CA ASN A 367 -8.10 19.25 -16.27
C ASN A 367 -7.09 20.40 -16.18
N GLU A 368 -7.31 21.40 -15.35
CA GLU A 368 -6.35 22.49 -15.22
C GLU A 368 -5.20 22.08 -14.29
N VAL A 369 -3.98 22.06 -14.82
CA VAL A 369 -2.76 21.87 -14.03
C VAL A 369 -2.23 23.23 -13.62
N SER A 370 -2.02 23.43 -12.32
CA SER A 370 -1.39 24.64 -11.77
C SER A 370 -0.08 24.28 -11.09
N HIS A 371 0.94 25.14 -11.21
CA HIS A 371 2.16 25.00 -10.43
C HIS A 371 1.89 25.47 -8.99
N ILE A 372 2.45 24.81 -7.96
CA ILE A 372 2.10 25.09 -6.56
C ILE A 372 2.38 26.56 -6.16
N ASN A 373 3.46 27.16 -6.68
CA ASN A 373 3.83 28.57 -6.43
C ASN A 373 2.82 29.61 -6.95
N GLN A 374 1.89 29.22 -7.81
CA GLN A 374 0.81 30.09 -8.29
C GLN A 374 -0.41 30.05 -7.36
N THR A 375 -0.36 29.26 -6.29
CA THR A 375 -1.48 29.01 -5.38
C THR A 375 -1.10 29.35 -3.94
N LYS A 376 -2.09 29.41 -3.05
CA LYS A 376 -1.87 29.57 -1.60
C LYS A 376 -1.51 28.26 -0.89
N ILE A 377 -1.49 27.14 -1.62
CA ILE A 377 -1.19 25.83 -1.07
C ILE A 377 0.29 25.72 -0.64
N GLU A 378 1.22 26.32 -1.38
CA GLU A 378 2.64 26.33 -0.99
C GLU A 378 2.85 27.05 0.34
N GLU A 379 2.29 28.25 0.48
CA GLU A 379 2.38 29.04 1.72
C GLU A 379 1.73 28.30 2.89
N MET A 380 0.58 27.66 2.66
CA MET A 380 -0.11 26.85 3.65
C MET A 380 0.75 25.67 4.14
N LEU A 381 1.36 24.90 3.23
CA LEU A 381 2.18 23.75 3.59
C LEU A 381 3.46 24.17 4.32
N LYS A 382 4.07 25.31 3.94
CA LYS A 382 5.24 25.87 4.67
C LYS A 382 4.92 26.24 6.12
N LEU A 383 3.70 26.68 6.41
CA LEU A 383 3.30 27.01 7.79
C LEU A 383 3.26 25.76 8.68
N PHE A 384 2.82 24.61 8.16
CA PHE A 384 2.81 23.36 8.93
C PHE A 384 4.21 22.88 9.35
N LEU A 385 5.27 23.27 8.63
CA LEU A 385 6.65 22.84 8.92
C LEU A 385 7.46 23.84 9.74
N SER A 386 7.06 25.11 9.72
CA SER A 386 7.78 26.18 10.42
C SER A 386 7.35 26.34 11.87
N ASP A 387 6.21 25.74 12.25
CA ASP A 387 5.63 25.84 13.59
C ASP A 387 5.60 24.46 14.26
N LEU A 388 6.62 24.20 15.10
CA LEU A 388 6.75 22.95 15.86
C LEU A 388 5.63 22.78 16.90
N GLU A 389 5.09 23.88 17.43
CA GLU A 389 4.00 23.84 18.41
C GLU A 389 2.70 23.40 17.72
N LEU A 390 2.40 23.96 16.54
CA LEU A 390 1.25 23.51 15.74
C LEU A 390 1.36 22.04 15.33
N GLU A 391 2.55 21.63 14.88
CA GLU A 391 2.80 20.23 14.52
C GLU A 391 2.53 19.30 15.71
N ALA A 392 3.07 19.62 16.89
CA ALA A 392 2.86 18.85 18.10
C ALA A 392 1.38 18.72 18.46
N GLU A 393 0.62 19.81 18.34
CA GLU A 393 -0.82 19.82 18.64
C GLU A 393 -1.63 18.93 17.69
N ILE A 394 -1.20 18.81 16.43
CA ILE A 394 -1.82 17.94 15.43
C ILE A 394 -1.47 16.46 15.67
N GLU A 395 -0.20 16.16 15.98
CA GLU A 395 0.29 14.79 16.11
C GLU A 395 -0.23 14.06 17.36
N ILE A 396 -0.63 14.79 18.42
CA ILE A 396 -1.24 14.20 19.62
C ILE A 396 -2.53 13.43 19.29
N ASP A 397 -3.32 13.88 18.31
CA ASP A 397 -4.50 13.17 17.83
C ASP A 397 -4.25 12.57 16.45
N GLU A 398 -3.74 11.33 16.41
CA GLU A 398 -3.50 10.57 15.16
C GLU A 398 -4.73 10.52 14.23
N MET A 399 -5.95 10.69 14.76
CA MET A 399 -7.19 10.65 13.98
C MET A 399 -7.58 12.01 13.37
N ASN A 400 -6.88 13.07 13.72
CA ASN A 400 -7.14 14.41 13.20
C ASN A 400 -6.75 14.47 11.71
N TYR A 401 -7.66 14.98 10.87
CA TYR A 401 -7.42 15.09 9.43
C TYR A 401 -6.29 16.09 9.08
N ALA A 402 -5.94 16.99 9.99
CA ALA A 402 -4.79 17.88 9.82
C ALA A 402 -3.46 17.12 9.68
N ASN A 403 -3.35 15.90 10.20
CA ASN A 403 -2.17 15.05 9.99
C ASN A 403 -1.89 14.79 8.51
N SER A 404 -2.92 14.69 7.66
CA SER A 404 -2.73 14.54 6.21
C SER A 404 -2.04 15.76 5.59
N ALA A 405 -2.29 16.97 6.12
CA ALA A 405 -1.65 18.19 5.64
C ALA A 405 -0.20 18.31 6.14
N VAL A 406 0.08 17.86 7.37
CA VAL A 406 1.45 17.74 7.88
C VAL A 406 2.27 16.73 7.06
N GLU A 407 1.69 15.56 6.77
CA GLU A 407 2.28 14.55 5.89
C GLU A 407 2.56 15.13 4.49
N ALA A 408 1.58 15.81 3.89
CA ALA A 408 1.75 16.48 2.60
C ALA A 408 2.81 17.59 2.66
N ALA A 409 2.90 18.33 3.75
CA ALA A 409 3.92 19.36 3.89
C ALA A 409 5.31 18.74 3.88
N ARG A 410 5.54 17.69 4.68
CA ARG A 410 6.81 16.95 4.74
C ARG A 410 7.17 16.32 3.40
N ASP A 411 6.22 15.65 2.77
CA ASP A 411 6.46 14.94 1.50
C ASP A 411 6.87 15.89 0.35
N PHE A 412 6.45 17.16 0.38
CA PHE A 412 6.60 18.08 -0.74
C PHE A 412 7.56 19.24 -0.47
N HIS A 413 8.00 19.48 0.77
CA HIS A 413 8.73 20.69 1.13
C HIS A 413 10.03 20.93 0.35
N GLU A 414 10.82 19.87 0.13
CA GLU A 414 12.05 19.97 -0.65
C GLU A 414 11.80 20.03 -2.16
N SER A 415 10.59 19.68 -2.62
CA SER A 415 10.23 19.55 -4.03
C SER A 415 9.14 20.53 -4.51
N PHE A 416 8.85 21.60 -3.74
CA PHE A 416 7.85 22.60 -4.16
C PHE A 416 8.12 23.21 -5.54
N LYS A 417 9.39 23.34 -5.94
CA LYS A 417 9.77 23.82 -7.28
C LYS A 417 9.29 22.92 -8.41
N ASP A 418 9.09 21.63 -8.13
CA ASP A 418 8.73 20.59 -9.11
C ASP A 418 7.36 19.99 -8.77
N THR A 419 6.56 20.72 -7.99
CA THR A 419 5.23 20.33 -7.51
C THR A 419 4.12 21.07 -8.23
N TYR A 420 3.16 20.29 -8.70
CA TYR A 420 1.99 20.72 -9.43
C TYR A 420 0.73 20.21 -8.75
N LEU A 421 -0.41 20.78 -9.12
CA LEU A 421 -1.69 20.37 -8.57
C LEU A 421 -2.84 20.48 -9.56
N THR A 422 -3.89 19.72 -9.29
CA THR A 422 -5.21 19.84 -9.93
C THR A 422 -6.27 19.98 -8.85
N TYR A 423 -7.32 20.75 -9.14
CA TYR A 423 -8.47 20.88 -8.24
C TYR A 423 -9.59 19.95 -8.66
N LYS A 424 -10.31 19.42 -7.67
CA LYS A 424 -11.53 18.64 -7.85
C LYS A 424 -12.59 19.19 -6.92
N LYS A 425 -13.82 19.31 -7.42
CA LYS A 425 -14.99 19.64 -6.60
C LYS A 425 -15.87 18.40 -6.47
N GLU A 426 -16.09 17.97 -5.24
CA GLU A 426 -16.95 16.82 -4.93
C GLU A 426 -17.96 17.24 -3.87
N ASP A 427 -19.23 17.31 -4.27
CA ASP A 427 -20.30 17.99 -3.54
C ASP A 427 -19.91 19.45 -3.20
N ASP A 428 -19.87 19.79 -1.91
CA ASP A 428 -19.43 21.08 -1.38
C ASP A 428 -17.95 21.12 -1.01
N ASN A 429 -17.20 20.02 -1.18
CA ASN A 429 -15.79 19.96 -0.81
C ASN A 429 -14.88 20.42 -1.95
N LEU A 430 -13.91 21.26 -1.61
CA LEU A 430 -12.76 21.55 -2.47
C LEU A 430 -11.61 20.59 -2.15
N ILE A 431 -11.19 19.81 -3.13
CA ILE A 431 -10.10 18.84 -3.02
C ILE A 431 -8.97 19.31 -3.93
N VAL A 432 -7.75 19.33 -3.40
CA VAL A 432 -6.53 19.54 -4.17
C VAL A 432 -5.75 18.23 -4.24
N ARG A 433 -5.29 17.88 -5.44
CA ARG A 433 -4.41 16.74 -5.68
C ARG A 433 -3.02 17.26 -6.04
N LEU A 434 -2.07 17.10 -5.12
CA LEU A 434 -0.67 17.51 -5.25
C LEU A 434 0.14 16.39 -5.91
N VAL A 435 1.01 16.73 -6.86
CA VAL A 435 1.89 15.78 -7.55
C VAL A 435 3.27 16.41 -7.70
N THR A 436 4.29 15.68 -7.26
CA THR A 436 5.68 16.05 -7.53
C THR A 436 6.18 15.22 -8.71
N THR A 437 6.94 15.89 -9.59
CA THR A 437 7.54 15.28 -10.77
C THR A 437 9.00 14.89 -10.55
N ASP A 438 9.65 15.48 -9.53
CA ASP A 438 10.97 15.09 -9.07
C ASP A 438 10.85 14.10 -7.89
N LEU A 439 11.05 12.81 -8.17
CA LEU A 439 11.05 11.75 -7.15
C LEU A 439 12.43 11.50 -6.57
N SER A 440 13.47 12.16 -7.10
CA SER A 440 14.85 11.91 -6.70
C SER A 440 15.10 12.29 -5.25
N LYS A 441 14.52 13.40 -4.79
CA LYS A 441 14.65 13.86 -3.40
C LYS A 441 14.04 12.88 -2.41
N LYS A 442 12.78 12.50 -2.64
CA LYS A 442 12.08 11.54 -1.80
C LYS A 442 12.80 10.19 -1.75
N PHE A 443 13.36 9.74 -2.87
CA PHE A 443 14.13 8.49 -2.88
C PHE A 443 15.46 8.64 -2.11
N ARG A 444 16.15 9.78 -2.29
CA ARG A 444 17.37 10.11 -1.53
C ARG A 444 17.12 10.11 -0.02
N GLU A 445 16.00 10.64 0.47
CA GLU A 445 15.66 10.59 1.90
C GLU A 445 15.63 9.15 2.45
N ILE A 446 15.09 8.20 1.69
CA ILE A 446 15.10 6.78 2.07
C ILE A 446 16.54 6.24 2.07
N VAL A 447 17.34 6.59 1.06
CA VAL A 447 18.74 6.14 0.94
C VAL A 447 19.64 6.73 2.02
N ASP A 448 19.42 7.98 2.42
CA ASP A 448 20.23 8.69 3.40
C ASP A 448 19.83 8.36 4.84
N GLY A 449 18.56 8.01 5.07
CA GLY A 449 18.09 7.53 6.37
C GLY A 449 18.58 6.13 6.75
N ASN A 450 19.22 5.39 5.83
CA ASN A 450 19.63 3.99 6.02
C ASN A 450 21.07 3.76 5.54
N LYS A 451 21.74 2.70 6.01
CA LYS A 451 23.11 2.40 5.53
C LYS A 451 23.11 1.90 4.08
N ALA A 452 22.13 1.07 3.73
CA ALA A 452 21.91 0.61 2.37
C ALA A 452 20.44 0.30 2.07
N VAL A 453 20.09 0.34 0.78
CA VAL A 453 18.78 0.01 0.22
C VAL A 453 18.96 -1.06 -0.86
N VAL A 454 18.28 -2.19 -0.70
CA VAL A 454 18.24 -3.30 -1.64
C VAL A 454 16.87 -3.32 -2.33
N LEU A 455 16.87 -3.05 -3.63
CA LEU A 455 15.68 -3.01 -4.48
C LEU A 455 15.57 -4.33 -5.25
N MET A 456 14.65 -5.21 -4.85
CA MET A 456 14.46 -6.50 -5.50
C MET A 456 13.29 -6.47 -6.49
N SER A 457 13.51 -6.84 -7.75
CA SER A 457 12.41 -7.00 -8.71
C SER A 457 12.75 -8.00 -9.82
N GLY A 458 11.72 -8.61 -10.40
CA GLY A 458 11.85 -9.39 -11.64
C GLY A 458 11.68 -8.55 -12.91
N THR A 459 11.09 -7.37 -12.79
CA THR A 459 10.78 -6.46 -13.89
C THR A 459 11.29 -5.07 -13.55
N LEU A 460 12.62 -4.90 -13.55
CA LEU A 460 13.26 -3.62 -13.29
C LEU A 460 12.89 -2.58 -14.36
N HIS A 461 12.81 -1.31 -13.94
CA HIS A 461 12.73 -0.16 -14.85
C HIS A 461 13.98 -0.06 -15.72
N SER A 462 13.86 0.62 -16.87
CA SER A 462 15.04 1.00 -17.66
C SER A 462 15.99 1.92 -16.85
N ASP A 463 17.30 1.81 -17.09
CA ASP A 463 18.31 2.69 -16.45
C ASP A 463 18.01 4.18 -16.65
N LYS A 464 17.46 4.52 -17.82
CA LYS A 464 17.02 5.87 -18.16
C LYS A 464 15.82 6.32 -17.32
N VAL A 465 14.83 5.45 -17.07
CA VAL A 465 13.72 5.76 -16.16
C VAL A 465 14.22 5.90 -14.72
N LEU A 466 15.09 4.99 -14.27
CA LEU A 466 15.73 5.08 -12.95
C LEU A 466 16.46 6.42 -12.77
N LYS A 467 17.22 6.84 -13.77
CA LYS A 467 17.94 8.11 -13.78
C LYS A 467 17.02 9.32 -13.85
N HIS A 468 16.16 9.42 -14.87
CA HIS A 468 15.42 10.64 -15.16
C HIS A 468 14.18 10.85 -14.29
N ILE A 469 13.53 9.77 -13.84
CA ILE A 469 12.33 9.85 -13.00
C ILE A 469 12.69 9.77 -11.52
N PHE A 470 13.53 8.81 -11.14
CA PHE A 470 13.83 8.51 -9.74
C PHE A 470 15.17 9.09 -9.27
N GLY A 471 15.98 9.67 -10.15
CA GLY A 471 17.32 10.19 -9.81
C GLY A 471 18.30 9.13 -9.30
N ILE A 472 18.07 7.86 -9.66
CA ILE A 472 18.91 6.73 -9.23
C ILE A 472 19.99 6.50 -10.28
N GLU A 473 21.17 7.08 -10.05
CA GLU A 473 22.30 7.01 -10.98
C GLU A 473 23.43 6.08 -10.50
N ASP A 474 23.77 6.10 -9.21
CA ASP A 474 24.81 5.25 -8.63
C ASP A 474 24.18 4.07 -7.91
N PHE A 475 24.15 2.92 -8.59
CA PHE A 475 23.66 1.68 -8.02
C PHE A 475 24.50 0.49 -8.49
N ALA A 476 24.61 -0.53 -7.64
CA ALA A 476 25.12 -1.83 -8.04
C ALA A 476 23.96 -2.72 -8.52
N ARG A 477 24.23 -3.61 -9.47
CA ARG A 477 23.26 -4.61 -9.94
C ARG A 477 23.78 -6.01 -9.64
N VAL A 478 22.93 -6.83 -9.04
CA VAL A 478 23.17 -8.23 -8.74
C VAL A 478 22.08 -9.06 -9.41
N ASP A 479 22.48 -9.88 -10.37
CA ASP A 479 21.54 -10.75 -11.10
C ASP A 479 21.47 -12.12 -10.42
N ALA A 480 20.28 -12.47 -9.93
CA ALA A 480 19.92 -13.82 -9.50
C ALA A 480 19.54 -14.66 -10.74
N GLU A 481 18.37 -15.30 -10.73
CA GLU A 481 17.85 -15.95 -11.95
C GLU A 481 17.08 -14.94 -12.80
N THR A 482 17.53 -14.78 -14.05
CA THR A 482 16.99 -13.82 -15.02
C THR A 482 16.26 -14.51 -16.17
N LEU A 483 16.44 -15.84 -16.35
CA LEU A 483 15.74 -16.57 -17.39
C LEU A 483 14.28 -16.79 -16.99
N ASN A 484 13.40 -16.30 -17.85
CA ASN A 484 11.98 -16.60 -17.76
C ASN A 484 11.78 -18.08 -18.03
N GLN A 485 10.91 -18.71 -17.24
CA GLN A 485 10.64 -20.15 -17.34
C GLN A 485 9.39 -20.38 -18.18
N GLY A 486 9.32 -21.53 -18.85
CA GLY A 486 8.13 -22.03 -19.55
C GLY A 486 7.93 -21.50 -20.96
N THR A 487 6.88 -22.00 -21.61
CA THR A 487 6.56 -21.71 -23.02
C THR A 487 5.32 -20.82 -23.11
N ILE A 488 5.42 -19.75 -23.89
CA ILE A 488 4.30 -18.85 -24.18
C ILE A 488 3.94 -19.01 -25.66
N GLU A 489 2.69 -19.36 -25.95
CA GLU A 489 2.18 -19.54 -27.31
C GLU A 489 1.06 -18.55 -27.62
N ILE A 490 1.09 -17.92 -28.79
CA ILE A 490 0.04 -17.02 -29.23
C ILE A 490 -1.08 -17.83 -29.88
N CYS A 491 -2.31 -17.70 -29.37
CA CYS A 491 -3.49 -18.25 -30.03
C CYS A 491 -4.31 -17.11 -30.67
N ARG A 492 -4.42 -17.15 -32.01
CA ARG A 492 -5.16 -16.15 -32.79
C ARG A 492 -6.61 -16.57 -33.00
N THR A 493 -7.52 -15.62 -32.84
CA THR A 493 -8.93 -15.75 -33.19
C THR A 493 -9.20 -15.34 -34.65
N GLY A 494 -8.39 -14.43 -35.19
CA GLY A 494 -8.59 -13.83 -36.52
C GLY A 494 -9.42 -12.53 -36.49
N ARG A 495 -9.85 -12.08 -35.29
CA ARG A 495 -10.61 -10.85 -35.08
C ARG A 495 -9.84 -9.77 -34.33
N GLU A 496 -8.54 -9.95 -34.12
CA GLU A 496 -7.72 -9.01 -33.37
C GLU A 496 -7.46 -7.73 -34.15
N PHE A 497 -7.48 -6.59 -33.46
CA PHE A 497 -7.14 -5.29 -34.03
C PHE A 497 -6.55 -4.36 -32.99
N ASP A 498 -5.97 -3.24 -33.43
CA ASP A 498 -5.36 -2.26 -32.52
C ASP A 498 -6.44 -1.53 -31.70
N CYS A 499 -6.53 -1.88 -30.42
CA CYS A 499 -7.53 -1.34 -29.50
C CYS A 499 -7.12 -0.01 -28.82
N ARG A 500 -6.24 0.79 -29.44
CA ARG A 500 -5.97 2.17 -28.99
C ARG A 500 -7.26 2.97 -28.90
N TYR A 501 -7.35 3.86 -27.90
CA TYR A 501 -8.53 4.70 -27.69
C TYR A 501 -8.90 5.54 -28.91
N SER A 502 -7.91 6.07 -29.63
CA SER A 502 -8.13 6.81 -30.88
C SER A 502 -8.79 5.96 -31.97
N ASN A 503 -8.44 4.67 -32.05
CA ASN A 503 -8.97 3.73 -33.04
C ASN A 503 -10.37 3.23 -32.65
N LEU A 504 -10.61 3.04 -31.35
CA LEU A 504 -11.94 2.72 -30.83
C LEU A 504 -12.90 3.90 -31.04
N LYS A 505 -12.47 5.15 -30.87
CA LYS A 505 -13.35 6.31 -31.09
C LYS A 505 -13.66 6.60 -32.55
N SER A 506 -12.71 6.35 -33.47
CA SER A 506 -12.85 6.76 -34.87
C SER A 506 -13.70 5.82 -35.72
N ARG A 507 -13.88 4.56 -35.31
CA ARG A 507 -14.68 3.56 -36.02
C ARG A 507 -16.03 3.38 -35.31
N GLY A 508 -17.14 3.73 -35.97
CA GLY A 508 -18.50 3.72 -35.38
C GLY A 508 -18.96 2.39 -34.76
N ASN A 509 -18.46 1.24 -35.24
CA ASN A 509 -18.80 -0.11 -34.75
C ASN A 509 -17.70 -0.77 -33.88
N SER A 510 -16.67 -0.01 -33.48
CA SER A 510 -15.47 -0.56 -32.82
C SER A 510 -15.74 -1.27 -31.49
N ARG A 511 -16.75 -0.83 -30.72
CA ARG A 511 -17.06 -1.42 -29.41
C ARG A 511 -17.71 -2.78 -29.56
N GLU A 512 -18.60 -2.93 -30.53
CA GLU A 512 -19.22 -4.21 -30.86
C GLU A 512 -18.16 -5.18 -31.39
N GLU A 513 -17.35 -4.76 -32.37
CA GLU A 513 -16.24 -5.57 -32.90
C GLU A 513 -15.28 -6.02 -31.80
N TYR A 514 -14.93 -5.11 -30.88
CA TYR A 514 -14.08 -5.40 -29.72
C TYR A 514 -14.71 -6.45 -28.78
N LEU A 515 -15.98 -6.29 -28.42
CA LEU A 515 -16.66 -7.21 -27.49
C LEU A 515 -16.84 -8.61 -28.12
N VAL A 516 -17.12 -8.67 -29.42
CA VAL A 516 -17.17 -9.92 -30.17
C VAL A 516 -15.79 -10.58 -30.24
N ALA A 517 -14.73 -9.81 -30.50
CA ALA A 517 -13.36 -10.34 -30.50
C ALA A 517 -12.93 -10.85 -29.11
N LEU A 518 -13.33 -10.15 -28.03
CA LEU A 518 -13.06 -10.58 -26.66
C LEU A 518 -13.83 -11.88 -26.32
N SER A 519 -15.10 -11.95 -26.70
CA SER A 519 -15.91 -13.16 -26.57
C SER A 519 -15.25 -14.34 -27.27
N GLU A 520 -14.80 -14.17 -28.52
CA GLU A 520 -14.15 -15.24 -29.26
C GLU A 520 -12.81 -15.67 -28.64
N ALA A 521 -12.03 -14.75 -28.08
CA ALA A 521 -10.82 -15.07 -27.33
C ALA A 521 -11.14 -15.90 -26.07
N VAL A 522 -12.20 -15.57 -25.35
CA VAL A 522 -12.65 -16.35 -24.18
C VAL A 522 -13.13 -17.74 -24.60
N GLU A 523 -13.85 -17.85 -25.71
CA GLU A 523 -14.36 -19.12 -26.24
C GLU A 523 -13.24 -20.05 -26.73
N LYS A 524 -12.28 -19.54 -27.51
CA LYS A 524 -11.17 -20.33 -28.07
C LYS A 524 -10.08 -20.69 -27.06
N SER A 525 -10.04 -20.04 -25.91
CA SER A 525 -9.00 -20.28 -24.90
C SER A 525 -9.07 -21.68 -24.29
N LYS A 526 -7.91 -22.30 -24.08
CA LYS A 526 -7.79 -23.54 -23.31
C LYS A 526 -8.06 -23.28 -21.83
N LYS A 527 -8.97 -24.05 -21.23
CA LYS A 527 -9.33 -23.94 -19.82
C LYS A 527 -8.38 -24.75 -18.92
N PRO A 528 -8.12 -24.31 -17.67
CA PRO A 528 -8.62 -23.07 -17.05
C PRO A 528 -7.99 -21.79 -17.63
N SER A 529 -8.78 -20.73 -17.77
CA SER A 529 -8.36 -19.47 -18.41
C SER A 529 -8.47 -18.26 -17.47
N LEU A 530 -7.39 -17.50 -17.34
CA LEU A 530 -7.33 -16.25 -16.60
C LEU A 530 -7.56 -15.05 -17.53
N VAL A 531 -8.57 -14.23 -17.26
CA VAL A 531 -8.86 -13.00 -18.00
C VAL A 531 -8.42 -11.79 -17.19
N HIS A 532 -7.32 -11.18 -17.61
CA HIS A 532 -6.83 -9.90 -17.07
C HIS A 532 -7.63 -8.75 -17.65
N VAL A 533 -8.51 -8.19 -16.80
CA VAL A 533 -9.34 -7.04 -17.13
C VAL A 533 -8.57 -5.77 -16.79
N ASN A 534 -8.20 -4.98 -17.79
CA ASN A 534 -7.47 -3.73 -17.56
C ASN A 534 -8.35 -2.64 -16.95
N ALA A 535 -9.60 -2.51 -17.41
CA ALA A 535 -10.59 -1.64 -16.79
C ALA A 535 -12.00 -2.24 -16.85
N PHE A 536 -12.87 -1.93 -15.88
CA PHE A 536 -14.25 -2.46 -15.88
C PHE A 536 -15.04 -2.09 -17.14
N HIS A 537 -14.72 -0.97 -17.79
CA HIS A 537 -15.38 -0.53 -19.03
C HIS A 537 -14.89 -1.29 -20.28
N ASP A 538 -13.85 -2.12 -20.15
CA ASP A 538 -13.43 -3.08 -21.17
C ASP A 538 -14.36 -4.28 -21.26
N LEU A 539 -15.26 -4.45 -20.30
CA LEU A 539 -16.30 -5.47 -20.30
C LEU A 539 -17.62 -4.89 -20.81
N PRO A 540 -18.54 -5.75 -21.28
CA PRO A 540 -19.87 -5.30 -21.70
C PRO A 540 -20.69 -4.81 -20.50
N ARG A 541 -21.67 -3.96 -20.76
CA ARG A 541 -22.81 -3.73 -19.86
C ARG A 541 -23.81 -4.88 -19.98
N GLU A 542 -24.71 -5.02 -19.01
CA GLU A 542 -25.73 -6.07 -19.05
C GLU A 542 -26.58 -6.03 -20.34
N ASP A 543 -26.95 -4.84 -20.83
CA ASP A 543 -27.73 -4.70 -22.06
C ASP A 543 -26.92 -5.05 -23.33
N GLU A 544 -25.62 -4.79 -23.33
CA GLU A 544 -24.71 -5.14 -24.43
C GLU A 544 -24.55 -6.66 -24.58
N ILE A 545 -24.55 -7.41 -23.47
CA ILE A 545 -24.45 -8.88 -23.49
C ILE A 545 -25.57 -9.48 -24.34
N PHE A 546 -26.81 -9.04 -24.12
CA PHE A 546 -27.97 -9.53 -24.87
C PHE A 546 -28.00 -9.02 -26.32
N LYS A 547 -27.69 -7.74 -26.54
CA LYS A 547 -27.70 -7.14 -27.89
C LYS A 547 -26.67 -7.81 -28.82
N MET A 548 -25.52 -8.18 -28.29
CA MET A 548 -24.37 -8.67 -29.07
C MET A 548 -24.17 -10.19 -28.97
N ASN A 549 -25.03 -10.91 -28.25
CA ASN A 549 -24.95 -12.37 -28.03
C ASN A 549 -23.60 -12.85 -27.43
N VAL A 550 -23.02 -12.10 -26.51
CA VAL A 550 -21.71 -12.40 -25.87
C VAL A 550 -21.87 -12.98 -24.45
N PHE A 551 -22.67 -14.04 -24.31
CA PHE A 551 -23.08 -14.61 -23.01
C PHE A 551 -21.96 -15.28 -22.20
N ASN A 552 -20.82 -15.57 -22.83
CA ASN A 552 -19.61 -16.08 -22.18
C ASN A 552 -18.80 -14.99 -21.46
N LEU A 553 -19.15 -13.70 -21.63
CA LEU A 553 -18.54 -12.59 -20.93
C LEU A 553 -19.32 -12.21 -19.66
N VAL A 554 -18.61 -11.68 -18.66
CA VAL A 554 -19.21 -11.06 -17.47
C VAL A 554 -19.35 -9.56 -17.67
N SER A 555 -20.43 -8.96 -17.16
CA SER A 555 -20.59 -7.51 -17.21
C SER A 555 -19.61 -6.79 -16.28
N GLY A 556 -19.23 -5.56 -16.66
CA GLY A 556 -18.35 -4.72 -15.86
C GLY A 556 -18.94 -4.40 -14.47
N GLU A 557 -20.26 -4.17 -14.39
CA GLU A 557 -20.97 -3.91 -13.13
C GLU A 557 -20.95 -5.13 -12.20
N LYS A 558 -21.20 -6.32 -12.77
CA LYS A 558 -21.21 -7.58 -12.01
C LYS A 558 -19.82 -7.92 -11.49
N LEU A 559 -18.78 -7.76 -12.30
CA LEU A 559 -17.40 -7.99 -11.89
C LEU A 559 -16.96 -7.00 -10.81
N ARG A 560 -17.30 -5.71 -10.93
CA ARG A 560 -17.01 -4.70 -9.91
C ARG A 560 -17.69 -5.05 -8.59
N SER A 561 -18.96 -5.42 -8.65
CA SER A 561 -19.76 -5.77 -7.48
C SER A 561 -19.26 -7.04 -6.80
N SER A 562 -18.89 -8.07 -7.56
CA SER A 562 -18.36 -9.32 -7.01
C SER A 562 -17.00 -9.11 -6.36
N GLN A 563 -16.07 -8.42 -7.03
CA GLN A 563 -14.76 -8.13 -6.47
C GLN A 563 -14.81 -7.14 -5.30
N GLY A 564 -15.80 -6.25 -5.24
CA GLY A 564 -16.02 -5.36 -4.09
C GLY A 564 -16.51 -6.09 -2.83
N ARG A 565 -17.22 -7.22 -3.01
CA ARG A 565 -17.67 -8.08 -1.91
C ARG A 565 -16.63 -9.14 -1.53
N ASP A 566 -15.82 -9.60 -2.49
CA ASP A 566 -14.78 -10.60 -2.28
C ASP A 566 -13.48 -9.96 -1.74
N ASN A 567 -13.50 -9.68 -0.44
CA ASN A 567 -12.33 -9.18 0.29
C ASN A 567 -11.33 -10.29 0.66
N SER A 568 -11.76 -11.55 0.66
CA SER A 568 -10.93 -12.72 0.99
C SER A 568 -10.20 -13.33 -0.20
N GLY A 569 -10.58 -12.97 -1.43
CA GLY A 569 -10.06 -13.59 -2.65
C GLY A 569 -10.62 -15.00 -2.87
N GLU A 570 -11.84 -15.27 -2.42
CA GLU A 570 -12.51 -16.56 -2.54
C GLU A 570 -12.59 -17.02 -4.00
N ALA A 571 -12.88 -16.10 -4.94
CA ALA A 571 -12.94 -16.44 -6.35
C ALA A 571 -11.59 -16.93 -6.91
N ILE A 572 -10.48 -16.42 -6.38
CA ILE A 572 -9.13 -16.85 -6.74
C ILE A 572 -8.84 -18.23 -6.16
N VAL A 573 -9.23 -18.47 -4.90
CA VAL A 573 -9.09 -19.77 -4.24
C VAL A 573 -9.89 -20.84 -4.98
N GLU A 574 -11.12 -20.55 -5.38
CA GLU A 574 -11.96 -21.45 -6.17
C GLU A 574 -11.34 -21.77 -7.54
N PHE A 575 -10.78 -20.77 -8.22
CA PHE A 575 -10.08 -20.96 -9.49
C PHE A 575 -8.84 -21.84 -9.32
N LYS A 576 -8.00 -21.58 -8.31
CA LYS A 576 -6.83 -22.43 -7.98
C LYS A 576 -7.22 -23.87 -7.62
N ALA A 577 -8.38 -24.06 -7.02
CA ALA A 577 -8.92 -25.37 -6.68
C ALA A 577 -9.61 -26.08 -7.87
N GLY A 578 -9.60 -25.50 -9.08
CA GLY A 578 -10.24 -26.07 -10.26
C GLY A 578 -11.77 -26.04 -10.23
N LYS A 579 -12.38 -25.26 -9.33
CA LYS A 579 -13.85 -25.11 -9.24
C LYS A 579 -14.41 -24.12 -10.26
N LYS A 580 -13.53 -23.35 -10.93
CA LYS A 580 -13.87 -22.37 -11.95
C LYS A 580 -12.94 -22.53 -13.14
N ASP A 581 -13.52 -22.67 -14.32
CA ASP A 581 -12.76 -22.75 -15.58
C ASP A 581 -12.30 -21.38 -16.08
N ILE A 582 -12.96 -20.30 -15.66
CA ILE A 582 -12.65 -18.93 -16.11
C ILE A 582 -12.63 -17.99 -14.91
N LEU A 583 -11.57 -17.20 -14.79
CA LEU A 583 -11.46 -16.14 -13.79
C LEU A 583 -11.28 -14.79 -14.48
N PHE A 584 -12.31 -13.94 -14.45
CA PHE A 584 -12.17 -12.52 -14.78
C PHE A 584 -11.71 -11.75 -13.54
N THR A 585 -10.66 -10.95 -13.68
CA THR A 585 -10.09 -10.24 -12.53
C THR A 585 -9.36 -8.95 -12.92
N THR A 586 -9.43 -7.97 -12.03
CA THR A 586 -8.61 -6.74 -12.07
C THR A 586 -7.53 -6.77 -10.98
N LYS A 587 -7.45 -7.85 -10.19
CA LYS A 587 -6.66 -7.94 -8.94
C LYS A 587 -5.48 -8.93 -9.00
N CYS A 588 -5.37 -9.73 -10.05
CA CYS A 588 -4.34 -10.79 -10.15
C CYS A 588 -3.10 -10.37 -10.94
N SER A 589 -2.80 -9.07 -11.04
CA SER A 589 -1.56 -8.61 -11.68
C SER A 589 -0.32 -8.97 -10.86
N ARG A 590 -0.42 -9.02 -9.52
CA ARG A 590 0.72 -9.25 -8.60
C ARG A 590 0.36 -10.10 -7.39
N GLY A 591 1.38 -10.76 -6.82
CA GLY A 591 1.33 -11.53 -5.57
C GLY A 591 0.41 -12.76 -5.55
N ILE A 592 -0.07 -13.23 -6.71
CA ILE A 592 -0.89 -14.43 -6.83
C ILE A 592 -0.43 -15.20 -8.06
N ASP A 593 -0.03 -16.45 -7.86
CA ASP A 593 0.51 -17.28 -8.92
C ASP A 593 -0.41 -18.45 -9.27
N PHE A 594 -0.37 -18.89 -10.54
CA PHE A 594 -1.16 -19.99 -11.10
C PHE A 594 -0.24 -20.97 -11.84
N PRO A 595 0.59 -21.75 -11.12
CA PRO A 595 1.56 -22.66 -11.73
C PRO A 595 0.91 -23.86 -12.44
N GLY A 596 1.62 -24.41 -13.44
CA GLY A 596 1.21 -25.62 -14.16
C GLY A 596 -0.19 -25.52 -14.75
N ASP A 597 -0.97 -26.58 -14.57
CA ASP A 597 -2.33 -26.70 -15.12
C ASP A 597 -3.39 -25.81 -14.44
N MET A 598 -3.02 -25.02 -13.43
CA MET A 598 -3.94 -24.07 -12.80
C MET A 598 -4.37 -22.95 -13.75
N CYS A 599 -3.56 -22.63 -14.77
CA CYS A 599 -3.88 -21.64 -15.78
C CYS A 599 -3.25 -22.00 -17.12
N ARG A 600 -4.04 -22.50 -18.06
CA ARG A 600 -3.57 -22.88 -19.41
C ARG A 600 -3.67 -21.75 -20.42
N SER A 601 -4.52 -20.76 -20.18
CA SER A 601 -4.62 -19.57 -21.04
C SER A 601 -4.69 -18.27 -20.26
N VAL A 602 -4.01 -17.25 -20.77
CA VAL A 602 -4.09 -15.87 -20.29
C VAL A 602 -4.70 -14.99 -21.38
N ILE A 603 -5.78 -14.31 -21.04
CA ILE A 603 -6.49 -13.40 -21.93
C ILE A 603 -6.33 -11.98 -21.40
N PHE A 604 -5.84 -11.06 -22.24
CA PHE A 604 -5.80 -9.64 -21.93
C PHE A 604 -6.97 -8.93 -22.58
N THR A 605 -7.75 -8.14 -21.84
CA THR A 605 -8.78 -7.30 -22.47
C THR A 605 -8.16 -6.25 -23.39
N LYS A 606 -7.06 -5.62 -22.96
CA LYS A 606 -6.25 -4.68 -23.72
C LYS A 606 -4.80 -4.73 -23.27
N TYR A 607 -3.89 -4.18 -24.07
CA TYR A 607 -2.52 -3.91 -23.62
C TYR A 607 -2.55 -2.95 -22.40
N PRO A 608 -1.88 -3.27 -21.29
CA PRO A 608 -2.06 -2.61 -19.99
C PRO A 608 -1.36 -1.25 -19.91
N ASN A 609 -1.74 -0.35 -20.81
CA ASN A 609 -1.26 1.02 -20.82
C ASN A 609 -1.83 1.78 -19.61
N PRO A 610 -1.02 2.62 -18.92
CA PRO A 610 -1.52 3.51 -17.88
C PRO A 610 -2.59 4.47 -18.40
N SER A 611 -3.48 4.92 -17.51
CA SER A 611 -4.50 5.90 -17.87
C SER A 611 -3.84 7.28 -18.03
N VAL A 612 -3.95 7.85 -19.23
CA VAL A 612 -3.46 9.21 -19.52
C VAL A 612 -4.28 10.31 -18.83
N GLN A 613 -5.44 9.95 -18.26
CA GLN A 613 -6.29 10.85 -17.49
C GLN A 613 -5.87 10.91 -16.02
N ASP A 614 -5.00 10.00 -15.56
CA ASP A 614 -4.51 10.05 -14.19
C ASP A 614 -3.63 11.29 -14.04
N THR A 615 -3.85 12.05 -12.96
CA THR A 615 -3.20 13.36 -12.73
C THR A 615 -1.68 13.28 -12.82
N PHE A 616 -1.07 12.21 -12.31
CA PHE A 616 0.37 12.01 -12.43
C PHE A 616 0.84 11.97 -13.89
N TRP A 617 0.22 11.11 -14.72
CA TRP A 617 0.60 10.98 -16.13
C TRP A 617 0.34 12.26 -16.91
N LYS A 618 -0.73 12.96 -16.58
CA LYS A 618 -1.05 14.24 -17.17
C LYS A 618 0.02 15.29 -16.88
N ILE A 619 0.35 15.50 -15.61
CA ILE A 619 1.36 16.47 -15.18
C ILE A 619 2.71 16.09 -15.77
N LEU A 620 3.10 14.81 -15.71
CA LEU A 620 4.34 14.34 -16.30
C LEU A 620 4.41 14.63 -17.81
N LYS A 621 3.31 14.46 -18.54
CA LYS A 621 3.25 14.75 -19.98
C LYS A 621 3.44 16.24 -20.29
N GLU A 622 2.85 17.12 -19.48
CA GLU A 622 2.91 18.58 -19.67
C GLU A 622 4.26 19.15 -19.25
N THR A 623 4.88 18.60 -18.20
CA THR A 623 6.09 19.14 -17.57
C THR A 623 7.37 18.50 -18.09
N HIS A 624 7.30 17.23 -18.51
CA HIS A 624 8.46 16.40 -18.84
C HIS A 624 8.20 15.48 -20.04
N SER A 625 7.79 16.11 -21.14
CA SER A 625 7.39 15.44 -22.39
C SER A 625 8.50 14.56 -23.02
N GLU A 626 9.77 14.88 -22.74
CA GLU A 626 10.96 14.25 -23.29
C GLU A 626 11.17 12.81 -22.78
N TYR A 627 10.78 12.52 -21.54
CA TYR A 627 10.89 11.18 -20.94
C TYR A 627 9.53 10.55 -20.59
N TYR A 628 8.43 11.29 -20.74
CA TYR A 628 7.05 10.78 -20.57
C TYR A 628 6.82 9.45 -21.29
N TRP A 629 7.09 9.40 -22.61
CA TRP A 629 6.80 8.22 -23.41
C TRP A 629 7.67 7.03 -23.05
N GLU A 630 8.86 7.30 -22.55
CA GLU A 630 9.75 6.26 -22.08
C GLU A 630 9.17 5.58 -20.84
N PHE A 631 8.85 6.38 -19.81
CA PHE A 631 8.29 5.83 -18.58
C PHE A 631 6.90 5.19 -18.80
N TYR A 632 6.06 5.79 -19.65
CA TYR A 632 4.74 5.27 -19.98
C TYR A 632 4.81 3.88 -20.62
N LYS A 633 5.71 3.69 -21.59
CA LYS A 633 5.91 2.39 -22.26
C LYS A 633 6.59 1.38 -21.35
N ASP A 634 7.58 1.82 -20.57
CA ASP A 634 8.26 1.00 -19.57
C ASP A 634 7.25 0.38 -18.58
N ARG A 635 6.39 1.21 -17.98
CA ARG A 635 5.34 0.73 -17.06
C ARG A 635 4.36 -0.23 -17.73
N ALA A 636 3.90 0.08 -18.95
CA ALA A 636 2.99 -0.80 -19.67
C ALA A 636 3.62 -2.17 -19.96
N ARG A 637 4.90 -2.19 -20.37
CA ARG A 637 5.66 -3.42 -20.61
C ARG A 637 5.82 -4.23 -19.33
N ARG A 638 6.21 -3.61 -18.21
CA ARG A 638 6.37 -4.30 -16.93
C ARG A 638 5.06 -4.88 -16.41
N ASP A 639 3.96 -4.14 -16.47
CA ASP A 639 2.64 -4.65 -16.03
C ASP A 639 2.15 -5.81 -16.92
N PHE A 640 2.45 -5.76 -18.22
CA PHE A 640 2.21 -6.87 -19.14
C PHE A 640 3.01 -8.13 -18.76
N LEU A 641 4.32 -8.00 -18.54
CA LEU A 641 5.19 -9.11 -18.12
C LEU A 641 4.74 -9.72 -16.80
N GLN A 642 4.48 -8.86 -15.80
CA GLN A 642 4.02 -9.26 -14.48
C GLN A 642 2.76 -10.12 -14.57
N ARG A 643 1.80 -9.75 -15.43
CA ARG A 643 0.55 -10.49 -15.66
C ARG A 643 0.73 -11.83 -16.38
N ILE A 644 1.64 -11.92 -17.35
CA ILE A 644 1.95 -13.19 -18.05
C ILE A 644 2.64 -14.17 -17.10
N TYR A 645 3.69 -13.72 -16.41
CA TYR A 645 4.49 -14.58 -15.55
C TYR A 645 3.76 -15.04 -14.28
N ARG A 646 2.48 -14.66 -14.06
CA ARG A 646 1.64 -15.32 -13.04
C ARG A 646 1.24 -16.73 -13.46
N ALA A 647 1.15 -17.01 -14.76
CA ALA A 647 0.78 -18.32 -15.31
C ALA A 647 1.98 -19.13 -15.82
N VAL A 648 3.19 -18.56 -15.80
CA VAL A 648 4.42 -19.25 -16.24
C VAL A 648 5.49 -19.11 -15.17
N ARG A 649 5.73 -20.20 -14.44
CA ARG A 649 6.53 -20.27 -13.21
C ARG A 649 7.61 -21.34 -13.25
N SER A 650 7.36 -22.42 -13.98
CA SER A 650 8.28 -23.54 -14.16
C SER A 650 8.71 -23.67 -15.62
N LYS A 651 9.81 -24.38 -15.88
CA LYS A 651 10.26 -24.66 -17.26
C LYS A 651 9.24 -25.49 -18.04
N ASP A 652 8.42 -26.26 -17.33
CA ASP A 652 7.43 -27.17 -17.92
C ASP A 652 6.07 -26.50 -18.10
N ASP A 653 5.89 -25.27 -17.61
CA ASP A 653 4.64 -24.53 -17.79
C ASP A 653 4.46 -24.14 -19.26
N HIS A 654 3.23 -24.28 -19.76
CA HIS A 654 2.84 -23.86 -21.10
C HIS A 654 1.55 -23.06 -21.05
N VAL A 655 1.60 -21.83 -21.58
CA VAL A 655 0.44 -20.94 -21.55
C VAL A 655 0.11 -20.39 -22.94
N TYR A 656 -1.18 -20.37 -23.25
CA TYR A 656 -1.73 -19.73 -24.42
C TYR A 656 -2.10 -18.28 -24.12
N VAL A 657 -1.63 -17.33 -24.93
CA VAL A 657 -1.99 -15.92 -24.81
C VAL A 657 -2.96 -15.53 -25.93
N LEU A 658 -4.07 -14.91 -25.52
CA LEU A 658 -5.11 -14.39 -26.42
C LEU A 658 -5.46 -12.95 -26.03
N SER A 659 -5.91 -12.16 -27.00
CA SER A 659 -6.45 -10.82 -26.75
C SER A 659 -7.22 -10.33 -27.98
N PRO A 660 -8.29 -9.53 -27.83
CA PRO A 660 -8.84 -8.74 -28.94
C PRO A 660 -7.86 -7.65 -29.41
N ASP A 661 -6.90 -7.24 -28.57
CA ASP A 661 -5.95 -6.17 -28.87
C ASP A 661 -4.67 -6.73 -29.51
N SER A 662 -4.44 -6.42 -30.79
CA SER A 662 -3.30 -6.95 -31.55
C SER A 662 -1.94 -6.60 -30.91
N ARG A 663 -1.87 -5.48 -30.20
CA ARG A 663 -0.67 -5.00 -29.50
C ARG A 663 -0.20 -5.95 -28.40
N VAL A 664 -1.12 -6.69 -27.78
CA VAL A 664 -0.77 -7.74 -26.81
C VAL A 664 -0.01 -8.87 -27.51
N LEU A 665 -0.52 -9.30 -28.67
CA LEU A 665 0.11 -10.40 -29.42
C LEU A 665 1.45 -9.97 -30.03
N GLU A 666 1.56 -8.72 -30.48
CA GLU A 666 2.82 -8.11 -30.91
C GLU A 666 3.85 -8.12 -29.77
N ALA A 667 3.46 -7.72 -28.55
CA ALA A 667 4.35 -7.76 -27.40
C ALA A 667 4.79 -9.19 -27.03
N VAL A 668 3.92 -10.20 -27.15
CA VAL A 668 4.33 -11.61 -26.97
C VAL A 668 5.37 -12.01 -28.03
N ARG A 669 5.17 -11.61 -29.30
CA ARG A 669 6.15 -11.91 -30.37
C ARG A 669 7.51 -11.27 -30.08
N GLU A 670 7.52 -10.01 -29.62
CA GLU A 670 8.75 -9.34 -29.22
C GLU A 670 9.48 -10.11 -28.10
N LEU A 671 8.75 -10.63 -27.12
CA LEU A 671 9.33 -11.47 -26.06
C LEU A 671 9.92 -12.78 -26.59
N GLN A 672 9.22 -13.43 -27.52
CA GLN A 672 9.71 -14.65 -28.16
C GLN A 672 10.98 -14.38 -28.98
N LEU A 673 11.07 -13.23 -29.66
CA LEU A 673 12.27 -12.84 -30.42
C LEU A 673 13.44 -12.49 -29.49
N GLN A 674 13.18 -11.83 -28.36
CA GLN A 674 14.20 -11.46 -27.37
C GLN A 674 14.71 -12.67 -26.57
N GLY A 675 13.92 -13.73 -26.43
CA GLY A 675 14.28 -14.97 -25.73
C GLY A 675 14.97 -16.03 -26.58
N VAL A 676 15.22 -15.77 -27.87
CA VAL A 676 15.90 -16.67 -28.83
C VAL A 676 17.35 -16.20 -29.10
N GLY A 677 17.89 -15.32 -28.26
CA GLY A 677 19.27 -14.83 -28.31
C GLY A 677 20.22 -15.61 -27.41
#